data_AF-A0A066XZ21-F1
#
_entry.id   AF-A0A066XZ21-F1
#
_cell.length_a   1.000
_cell.length_b   1.000
_cell.length_c   1.000
_cell.angle_alpha   90.00
_cell.angle_beta   90.00
_cell.angle_gamma   90.00
#
_symmetry.space_group_name_H-M   'P 1'
#
loop_
_entity.id
_entity.type
_entity.pdbx_description
1 polymer ?
#
loop_
_entity_poly.entity_id
_entity_poly.type
_entity_poly.pdbx_seq_one_letter_code
_entity_poly.pdbx_strand_id
1 'polypeptide(L)'
;MTLLESGIFIAVIGTQLPSWNNSAHDSQGYQLAILSSSQYDLQRRFRVGVDVGRVCRCLSSPSLILGSAIVLRSLLFWFTTRTIHCSWESFETFLPALITLYTTATPTAIQLRQYRCEQSRSRCYFKASSARYVVLAIVWACAARATVAFSTQPAGAICPAGSLRWERQIPLAQALTVLLDALLVTRLSRWRQDTMDDAPHAWAFVSRLFLGSAAVLAVLATFSFHHPRNVRWYHIGVSDLLVDSTVASLAIISAFYVMSDIHPSTLAMIVTASGVYTHQLLRMLQIAAPLDDSLRYMIAGGLTIAGAGLLLRYDKDLAGAQSGDSRLIRFFTGWYVVLVGFLCGTYLVFYPDFNSSDALSFSDLLSVAGAKSDAWVAEANQSRNLEGAVGEYHRRYGLAPPPNFDKWFEYAVANGSPIIDDFTQINDDILPFWGVPPDVLRQRTKHMLKIPWLGMGGIRIRGGKVEISPGTPGTHMWMMHSMQDMISEFAEHLPDMDFAINLNDEPRLTIPFEEMQQLQTTAAKARTRQSGNSPRSFDSSQPPVWSDDDTTGSPHERSPYFEDRIRDQIYYDFIAPSCPPDSPARNTRWWNRKEACHKCLLPHGIRVFEGLENPVVSNWTAATDLCHQPDLAYLDGFLLSPAPAIFTKEPFPVFSQSRTSGFHDIVVPSPWNYDDKAPYSQDEDIEWERKKNIMFWRGSSSDGYAARGAWQGFLRARFVQVANAIQSVSKFRQDEQPAFGTRTDEVNFDVGFVGDFTKCHSDDCQSQRDTFWGVGAHSSPKGTVDFAEHWKYAHLMDLDGAGFSGRFIPFLRSRSLVYRAGLFRTWFGERVHAWRHYVPVDARLHELRGLLRYFGTDDEGRRRAREIAEEGRAWAAKALRREDMRVYMFRLLLEWGRVVDDAREELGFSVA
;
A
#
# COMPACT_ATOMS: atom_id res chain seq x y z
N MET A 1 2.06 15.66 17.71
CA MET A 1 0.89 15.05 18.38
C MET A 1 1.33 14.21 19.56
N THR A 2 2.24 13.22 19.40
CA THR A 2 2.93 12.55 20.53
C THR A 2 3.52 13.53 21.55
N LEU A 3 4.17 14.63 21.11
CA LEU A 3 4.68 15.69 22.00
C LEU A 3 3.60 16.47 22.78
N LEU A 4 2.36 16.56 22.28
CA LEU A 4 1.25 17.27 22.93
C LEU A 4 0.75 16.45 24.13
N GLU A 5 0.63 15.13 23.97
CA GLU A 5 0.14 14.22 25.00
C GLU A 5 1.22 13.88 26.03
N SER A 6 2.49 13.68 25.59
CA SER A 6 3.63 13.51 26.49
C SER A 6 3.83 14.72 27.42
N GLY A 7 3.60 15.94 26.92
CA GLY A 7 3.69 17.17 27.71
C GLY A 7 2.66 17.24 28.85
N ILE A 8 1.45 16.71 28.62
CA ILE A 8 0.39 16.61 29.62
C ILE A 8 0.73 15.52 30.65
N PHE A 9 1.27 14.38 30.22
CA PHE A 9 1.65 13.28 31.11
C PHE A 9 2.80 13.66 32.06
N ILE A 10 3.80 14.40 31.57
CA ILE A 10 4.89 14.96 32.40
C ILE A 10 4.35 15.98 33.42
N ALA A 11 3.31 16.75 33.07
CA ALA A 11 2.70 17.71 33.99
C ALA A 11 1.96 17.03 35.16
N VAL A 12 1.28 15.91 34.92
CA VAL A 12 0.56 15.16 35.97
C VAL A 12 1.51 14.55 37.00
N ILE A 13 2.67 14.04 36.55
CA ILE A 13 3.71 13.48 37.43
C ILE A 13 4.46 14.59 38.18
N GLY A 14 4.67 15.76 37.55
CA GLY A 14 5.35 16.90 38.17
C GLY A 14 4.58 17.60 39.30
N THR A 15 3.29 17.27 39.48
CA THR A 15 2.41 17.92 40.48
C THR A 15 2.06 17.07 41.70
N GLN A 16 2.55 15.83 41.84
CA GLN A 16 2.22 14.97 42.97
C GLN A 16 3.43 14.59 43.83
N LEU A 17 3.77 15.46 44.79
CA LEU A 17 4.48 15.11 46.04
C LEU A 17 3.95 16.06 47.14
N PRO A 18 3.23 15.57 48.16
CA PRO A 18 2.67 16.42 49.21
C PRO A 18 3.64 16.60 50.39
N SER A 19 3.83 17.85 50.82
CA SER A 19 4.46 18.19 52.10
C SER A 19 3.42 18.18 53.23
N TRP A 20 3.59 17.31 54.22
CA TRP A 20 2.94 17.38 55.53
C TRP A 20 3.76 18.25 56.49
N ASN A 21 3.20 19.33 57.05
CA ASN A 21 2.64 19.36 58.42
C ASN A 21 2.18 20.77 58.88
N ASN A 22 0.91 20.82 59.32
CA ASN A 22 0.21 21.63 60.34
C ASN A 22 0.71 23.02 60.81
N SER A 23 -0.20 24.01 60.79
CA SER A 23 -0.97 24.39 62.00
C SER A 23 -2.08 25.45 61.79
N ALA A 24 -3.26 25.13 62.34
CA ALA A 24 -4.25 25.95 63.06
C ALA A 24 -5.16 26.99 62.36
N HIS A 25 -6.49 26.75 62.54
CA HIS A 25 -7.66 27.65 62.77
C HIS A 25 -7.74 29.01 62.01
N ASP A 26 -8.83 29.46 61.40
CA ASP A 26 -10.24 29.34 61.79
C ASP A 26 -11.17 29.73 60.59
N SER A 27 -12.46 29.54 60.83
CA SER A 27 -13.65 29.47 59.97
C SER A 27 -14.14 30.69 59.13
N GLN A 28 -15.11 30.38 58.25
CA GLN A 28 -16.07 31.22 57.47
C GLN A 28 -15.54 31.81 56.15
N GLY A 29 -16.23 31.83 55.01
CA GLY A 29 -17.61 31.58 54.60
C GLY A 29 -17.73 32.02 53.13
N TYR A 30 -18.43 31.25 52.29
CA TYR A 30 -18.62 31.56 50.86
C TYR A 30 -19.58 32.74 50.66
N GLN A 31 -19.25 33.68 49.76
CA GLN A 31 -20.25 34.39 48.94
C GLN A 31 -19.74 34.73 47.54
N LEU A 32 -20.53 34.31 46.54
CA LEU A 32 -20.54 34.81 45.17
C LEU A 32 -21.20 36.20 45.11
N ALA A 33 -20.62 37.13 44.34
CA ALA A 33 -21.31 38.26 43.73
C ALA A 33 -20.54 38.69 42.46
N ILE A 34 -21.04 38.36 41.26
CA ILE A 34 -21.81 39.24 40.38
C ILE A 34 -21.05 40.54 40.03
N LEU A 35 -20.53 40.57 38.80
CA LEU A 35 -20.03 41.76 38.12
C LEU A 35 -21.22 42.64 37.70
N SER A 36 -21.23 43.89 38.14
CA SER A 36 -21.96 44.96 37.46
C SER A 36 -21.03 46.12 37.12
N SER A 37 -21.33 46.66 35.94
CA SER A 37 -20.80 47.82 35.20
C SER A 37 -20.01 48.89 35.95
N SER A 38 -18.95 49.37 35.30
CA SER A 38 -18.73 50.81 35.13
C SER A 38 -17.74 51.07 33.98
N GLN A 39 -18.27 51.60 32.87
CA GLN A 39 -17.50 52.29 31.83
C GLN A 39 -16.97 53.60 32.42
N TYR A 40 -15.68 53.71 32.72
CA TYR A 40 -14.95 54.99 32.77
C TYR A 40 -13.45 54.70 32.94
N ASP A 41 -12.73 54.33 31.87
CA ASP A 41 -11.32 54.71 31.70
C ASP A 41 -10.74 54.41 30.29
N LEU A 42 -11.52 54.65 29.22
CA LEU A 42 -11.11 54.27 27.86
C LEU A 42 -10.08 55.22 27.21
N GLN A 43 -9.63 56.27 27.91
CA GLN A 43 -8.63 57.23 27.39
C GLN A 43 -7.24 57.12 28.03
N ARG A 44 -7.02 56.23 29.01
CA ARG A 44 -5.70 56.02 29.63
C ARG A 44 -4.94 54.76 29.18
N ARG A 45 -5.51 53.92 28.31
CA ARG A 45 -4.85 52.68 27.84
C ARG A 45 -4.22 52.73 26.43
N PHE A 46 -4.26 53.86 25.73
CA PHE A 46 -3.63 54.01 24.40
C PHE A 46 -2.23 54.66 24.40
N ARG A 47 -1.48 54.52 25.50
CA ARG A 47 -0.03 54.75 25.56
C ARG A 47 0.65 53.62 26.35
N VAL A 48 0.50 52.38 25.89
CA VAL A 48 1.55 51.38 26.10
C VAL A 48 2.16 51.19 24.72
N GLY A 49 3.22 51.97 24.46
CA GLY A 49 4.11 51.65 23.36
C GLY A 49 4.49 50.19 23.49
N VAL A 50 4.34 49.43 22.41
CA VAL A 50 5.03 48.14 22.28
C VAL A 50 6.50 48.48 22.48
N ASP A 51 6.99 48.24 23.68
CA ASP A 51 8.39 48.43 24.05
C ASP A 51 9.16 47.43 23.19
N VAL A 52 9.66 47.91 22.04
CA VAL A 52 10.39 47.09 21.06
C VAL A 52 11.55 46.39 21.76
N GLY A 53 12.13 46.99 22.82
CA GLY A 53 13.15 46.37 23.66
C GLY A 53 12.65 45.23 24.56
N ARG A 54 11.36 45.19 24.90
CA ARG A 54 10.71 44.09 25.65
C ARG A 54 10.22 42.98 24.73
N VAL A 55 9.76 43.32 23.52
CA VAL A 55 9.44 42.35 22.46
C VAL A 55 10.71 41.69 21.92
N CYS A 56 11.78 42.45 21.64
CA CYS A 56 13.08 41.90 21.26
C CYS A 56 13.70 41.04 22.37
N ARG A 57 13.56 41.40 23.65
CA ARG A 57 13.99 40.55 24.79
C ARG A 57 13.15 39.28 24.97
N CYS A 58 11.86 39.32 24.65
CA CYS A 58 10.99 38.15 24.64
C CYS A 58 11.36 37.19 23.49
N LEU A 59 11.61 37.74 22.29
CA LEU A 59 12.05 37.02 21.09
C LEU A 59 13.46 36.41 21.20
N SER A 60 14.30 36.91 22.12
CA SER A 60 15.66 36.40 22.39
C SER A 60 15.74 35.56 23.66
N SER A 61 14.60 35.24 24.29
CA SER A 61 14.60 34.36 25.45
C SER A 61 15.06 32.93 25.06
N PRO A 62 15.97 32.30 25.82
CA PRO A 62 16.46 30.95 25.53
C PRO A 62 15.34 29.91 25.38
N SER A 63 14.25 30.09 26.14
CA SER A 63 13.05 29.25 26.10
C SER A 63 12.33 29.34 24.75
N LEU A 64 12.22 30.55 24.19
CA LEU A 64 11.53 30.77 22.91
C LEU A 64 12.35 30.20 21.74
N ILE A 65 13.67 30.39 21.77
CA ILE A 65 14.59 29.80 20.76
C ILE A 65 14.51 28.27 20.78
N LEU A 66 14.53 27.66 21.97
CA LEU A 66 14.43 26.21 22.11
C LEU A 66 13.05 25.68 21.68
N GLY A 67 11.98 26.42 22.01
CA GLY A 67 10.62 26.10 21.54
C GLY A 67 10.50 26.19 20.02
N SER A 68 11.03 27.25 19.40
CA SER A 68 11.07 27.39 17.94
C SER A 68 11.87 26.27 17.27
N ALA A 69 12.98 25.83 17.86
CA ALA A 69 13.76 24.70 17.36
C ALA A 69 12.97 23.38 17.41
N ILE A 70 12.22 23.11 18.49
CA ILE A 70 11.32 21.94 18.60
C ILE A 70 10.22 21.98 17.55
N VAL A 71 9.61 23.16 17.33
CA VAL A 71 8.58 23.34 16.30
C VAL A 71 9.16 23.08 14.90
N LEU A 72 10.30 23.69 14.57
CA LEU A 72 10.97 23.49 13.27
C LEU A 72 11.37 22.03 13.05
N ARG A 73 11.97 21.39 14.05
CA ARG A 73 12.33 19.96 14.03
C ARG A 73 11.11 19.09 13.77
N SER A 74 9.99 19.37 14.42
CA SER A 74 8.74 18.63 14.24
C SER A 74 8.15 18.80 12.83
N LEU A 75 8.23 20.01 12.26
CA LEU A 75 7.82 20.28 10.88
C LEU A 75 8.70 19.54 9.87
N LEU A 76 10.03 19.59 10.02
CA LEU A 76 10.97 18.87 9.14
C LEU A 76 10.76 17.36 9.20
N PHE A 77 10.52 16.81 10.41
CA PHE A 77 10.18 15.41 10.57
C PHE A 77 8.87 15.05 9.87
N TRP A 78 7.83 15.88 10.02
CA TRP A 78 6.55 15.69 9.32
C TRP A 78 6.68 15.68 7.80
N PHE A 79 7.47 16.60 7.24
CA PHE A 79 7.76 16.59 5.82
C PHE A 79 8.53 15.34 5.40
N THR A 80 9.52 14.92 6.19
CA THR A 80 10.35 13.74 5.91
C THR A 80 9.50 12.46 5.90
N THR A 81 8.62 12.26 6.88
CA THR A 81 7.77 11.06 6.95
C THR A 81 6.76 11.00 5.80
N ARG A 82 6.22 12.15 5.39
CA ARG A 82 5.31 12.23 4.25
C ARG A 82 5.98 11.80 2.95
N THR A 83 7.25 12.10 2.74
CA THR A 83 8.02 11.73 1.54
C THR A 83 9.18 10.81 1.90
N ILE A 84 8.91 9.81 2.76
CA ILE A 84 9.96 8.95 3.32
C ILE A 84 10.74 8.18 2.25
N HIS A 85 10.13 7.85 1.11
CA HIS A 85 10.79 7.17 -0.01
C HIS A 85 11.90 8.00 -0.69
N CYS A 86 11.96 9.31 -0.45
CA CYS A 86 13.05 10.20 -0.90
C CYS A 86 14.14 10.41 0.18
N SER A 87 14.00 9.80 1.36
CA SER A 87 14.90 10.01 2.49
C SER A 87 16.14 9.14 2.41
N TRP A 88 17.25 9.60 2.98
CA TRP A 88 18.45 8.80 3.17
C TRP A 88 18.30 7.78 4.31
N GLU A 89 18.99 6.64 4.19
CA GLU A 89 19.03 5.61 5.24
C GLU A 89 19.66 6.11 6.53
N SER A 90 18.94 6.00 7.65
CA SER A 90 19.47 6.16 9.02
C SER A 90 20.48 7.31 9.19
N PHE A 91 20.19 8.51 8.68
CA PHE A 91 21.10 9.65 8.83
C PHE A 91 21.27 10.09 10.30
N GLU A 92 20.33 9.69 11.15
CA GLU A 92 20.33 9.89 12.60
C GLU A 92 21.56 9.27 13.28
N THR A 93 22.23 8.29 12.66
CA THR A 93 23.47 7.68 13.21
C THR A 93 24.64 8.66 13.30
N PHE A 94 24.60 9.79 12.59
CA PHE A 94 25.61 10.85 12.70
C PHE A 94 25.45 11.74 13.94
N LEU A 95 24.33 11.64 14.67
CA LEU A 95 24.03 12.47 15.84
C LEU A 95 25.17 12.50 16.88
N PRO A 96 25.81 11.38 17.25
CA PRO A 96 26.88 11.38 18.24
C PRO A 96 28.12 12.14 17.79
N ALA A 97 28.48 12.02 16.50
CA ALA A 97 29.60 12.75 15.92
C ALA A 97 29.33 14.27 15.93
N LEU A 98 28.12 14.68 15.57
CA LEU A 98 27.71 16.09 15.53
C LEU A 98 27.66 16.72 16.92
N ILE A 99 27.18 15.98 17.93
CA ILE A 99 27.21 16.45 19.34
C ILE A 99 28.66 16.67 19.78
N THR A 100 29.56 15.70 19.57
CA THR A 100 30.97 15.85 19.97
C THR A 100 31.67 16.99 19.23
N LEU A 101 31.39 17.18 17.94
CA LEU A 101 31.89 18.33 17.18
C LEU A 101 31.41 19.67 17.77
N TYR A 102 30.13 19.77 18.13
CA TYR A 102 29.57 20.99 18.71
C TYR A 102 30.14 21.27 20.11
N THR A 103 30.29 20.26 20.96
CA THR A 103 30.80 20.42 22.34
C THR A 103 32.29 20.71 22.38
N THR A 104 33.05 20.22 21.40
CA THR A 104 34.49 20.52 21.26
C THR A 104 34.75 21.91 20.70
N ALA A 105 33.91 22.37 19.76
CA ALA A 105 33.94 23.74 19.26
C ALA A 105 33.51 24.76 20.33
N THR A 106 32.64 24.35 21.25
CA THR A 106 32.08 25.20 22.31
C THR A 106 32.33 24.57 23.69
N PRO A 107 33.56 24.62 24.23
CA PRO A 107 33.93 23.88 25.45
C PRO A 107 33.20 24.34 26.73
N THR A 108 32.54 25.50 26.71
CA THR A 108 31.64 25.95 27.80
C THR A 108 30.21 25.40 27.67
N ALA A 109 29.92 24.58 26.66
CA ALA A 109 28.59 24.05 26.40
C ALA A 109 28.17 22.94 27.35
N ILE A 110 29.11 22.22 27.99
CA ILE A 110 28.84 21.11 28.90
C ILE A 110 29.82 21.17 30.06
N GLN A 111 29.32 21.01 31.29
CA GLN A 111 30.14 20.97 32.50
C GLN A 111 29.89 19.65 33.23
N LEU A 112 30.53 18.57 32.76
CA LEU A 112 30.63 17.35 33.55
C LEU A 112 31.64 17.60 34.68
N ARG A 113 31.30 17.21 35.91
CA ARG A 113 32.04 17.46 37.16
C ARG A 113 33.56 17.36 36.99
N GLN A 114 34.23 18.47 36.67
CA GLN A 114 35.68 18.60 36.70
C GLN A 114 36.07 19.04 38.10
N TYR A 115 36.57 18.12 38.92
CA TYR A 115 37.39 18.53 40.06
C TYR A 115 38.65 19.24 39.51
N ARG A 116 38.91 20.46 40.00
CA ARG A 116 40.04 21.31 39.61
C ARG A 116 41.34 20.48 39.54
N CYS A 117 41.91 20.35 38.35
CA CYS A 117 43.31 19.99 38.19
C CYS A 117 43.95 20.82 37.07
N GLU A 118 45.24 21.12 37.23
CA GLU A 118 46.00 22.22 36.65
C GLU A 118 46.04 22.33 35.11
N GLN A 119 46.20 23.57 34.62
CA GLN A 119 45.47 24.08 33.46
C GLN A 119 46.25 24.14 32.12
N SER A 120 47.44 23.54 31.98
CA SER A 120 48.29 23.74 30.78
C SER A 120 48.51 22.49 29.91
N ARG A 121 48.74 21.30 30.49
CA ARG A 121 48.99 20.06 29.71
C ARG A 121 47.72 19.33 29.23
N SER A 122 46.55 19.59 29.83
CA SER A 122 45.31 18.83 29.56
C SER A 122 44.58 19.23 28.27
N ARG A 123 44.76 20.46 27.78
CA ARG A 123 44.00 20.99 26.63
C ARG A 123 44.36 20.30 25.30
N CYS A 124 45.60 19.83 25.16
CA CYS A 124 46.07 19.12 23.95
C CYS A 124 45.58 17.66 23.93
N TYR A 125 45.61 16.98 25.08
CA TYR A 125 45.09 15.61 25.25
C TYR A 125 43.57 15.53 25.03
N PHE A 126 42.81 16.51 25.52
CA PHE A 126 41.37 16.60 25.29
C PHE A 126 41.03 16.78 23.80
N LYS A 127 41.75 17.65 23.08
CA LYS A 127 41.56 17.80 21.62
C LYS A 127 41.87 16.53 20.84
N ALA A 128 42.90 15.78 21.25
CA ALA A 128 43.26 14.52 20.60
C ALA A 128 42.26 13.38 20.89
N SER A 129 41.74 13.26 22.13
CA SER A 129 40.72 12.26 22.47
C SER A 129 39.39 12.56 21.79
N SER A 130 38.99 13.84 21.74
CA SER A 130 37.78 14.26 21.02
C SER A 130 37.88 14.03 19.51
N ALA A 131 39.04 14.32 18.89
CA ALA A 131 39.25 14.04 17.47
C ALA A 131 39.12 12.54 17.16
N ARG A 132 39.68 11.67 18.02
CA ARG A 132 39.56 10.21 17.89
C ARG A 132 38.10 9.75 18.00
N TYR A 133 37.35 10.28 18.96
CA TYR A 133 35.95 9.95 19.13
C TYR A 133 35.12 10.34 17.90
N VAL A 134 35.30 11.55 17.37
CA VAL A 134 34.59 12.02 16.18
C VAL A 134 34.87 11.12 14.97
N VAL A 135 36.15 10.75 14.75
CA VAL A 135 36.51 9.84 13.65
C VAL A 135 35.82 8.49 13.81
N LEU A 136 35.87 7.89 15.01
CA LEU A 136 35.20 6.61 15.28
C LEU A 136 33.68 6.71 15.14
N ALA A 137 33.08 7.83 15.55
CA ALA A 137 31.64 8.07 15.46
C ALA A 137 31.19 8.21 13.99
N ILE A 138 31.98 8.87 13.14
CA ILE A 138 31.73 8.96 11.69
C ILE A 138 31.87 7.58 11.03
N VAL A 139 32.93 6.83 11.34
CA VAL A 139 33.13 5.47 10.82
C VAL A 139 31.96 4.57 11.22
N TRP A 140 31.55 4.62 12.48
CA TRP A 140 30.39 3.88 12.97
C TRP A 140 29.09 4.32 12.28
N ALA A 141 28.85 5.61 12.11
CA ALA A 141 27.65 6.12 11.44
C ALA A 141 27.57 5.65 9.98
N CYS A 142 28.70 5.68 9.25
CA CYS A 142 28.80 5.17 7.89
C CYS A 142 28.59 3.65 7.83
N ALA A 143 29.19 2.89 8.75
CA ALA A 143 29.00 1.45 8.84
C ALA A 143 27.54 1.09 9.14
N ALA A 144 26.93 1.74 10.14
CA ALA A 144 25.53 1.52 10.53
C ALA A 144 24.58 1.81 9.37
N ARG A 145 24.81 2.90 8.63
CA ARG A 145 24.04 3.21 7.42
C ARG A 145 24.19 2.15 6.34
N ALA A 146 25.41 1.70 6.07
CA ALA A 146 25.65 0.66 5.09
C ALA A 146 24.96 -0.66 5.50
N THR A 147 25.05 -1.05 6.78
CA THR A 147 24.36 -2.22 7.31
C THR A 147 22.85 -2.12 7.13
N VAL A 148 22.23 -0.98 7.48
CA VAL A 148 20.78 -0.79 7.27
C VAL A 148 20.44 -0.84 5.78
N ALA A 149 21.17 -0.10 4.93
CA ALA A 149 20.93 -0.05 3.49
C ALA A 149 20.99 -1.42 2.82
N PHE A 150 21.98 -2.25 3.19
CA PHE A 150 22.10 -3.62 2.64
C PHE A 150 21.06 -4.59 3.20
N SER A 151 20.47 -4.30 4.37
CA SER A 151 19.40 -5.11 4.97
C SER A 151 17.98 -4.73 4.51
N THR A 152 17.83 -3.64 3.75
CA THR A 152 16.53 -3.13 3.30
C THR A 152 16.34 -3.29 1.81
N GLN A 153 15.21 -3.89 1.40
CA GLN A 153 14.76 -3.87 0.00
C GLN A 153 13.83 -2.68 -0.24
N PRO A 154 13.94 -1.97 -1.39
CA PRO A 154 13.09 -0.83 -1.68
C PRO A 154 11.66 -1.27 -2.01
N ALA A 155 10.66 -0.54 -1.53
CA ALA A 155 9.26 -0.73 -1.91
C ALA A 155 8.98 -0.30 -3.37
N GLY A 156 9.94 0.38 -4.02
CA GLY A 156 9.83 0.84 -5.40
C GLY A 156 9.01 2.12 -5.59
N ALA A 157 8.64 2.86 -4.55
CA ALA A 157 8.02 4.18 -4.69
C ALA A 157 9.01 5.19 -5.31
N ILE A 158 8.51 6.08 -6.16
CA ILE A 158 9.33 6.97 -6.99
C ILE A 158 9.65 8.27 -6.27
N CYS A 159 10.93 8.63 -6.21
CA CYS A 159 11.35 9.98 -5.84
C CYS A 159 11.45 10.88 -7.10
N PRO A 160 10.63 11.95 -7.24
CA PRO A 160 10.57 12.74 -8.48
C PRO A 160 11.87 13.42 -8.90
N ALA A 161 12.02 13.67 -10.21
CA ALA A 161 13.15 14.40 -10.77
C ALA A 161 13.00 15.94 -10.63
N GLY A 162 14.14 16.65 -10.49
CA GLY A 162 14.20 18.12 -10.42
C GLY A 162 14.86 18.65 -9.14
N SER A 163 15.89 19.48 -9.27
CA SER A 163 16.71 19.99 -8.14
C SER A 163 15.98 20.98 -7.24
N LEU A 164 15.02 21.74 -7.78
CA LEU A 164 14.25 22.75 -7.05
C LEU A 164 13.00 22.17 -6.34
N ARG A 165 12.75 20.86 -6.47
CA ARG A 165 11.60 20.20 -5.84
C ARG A 165 11.87 19.88 -4.38
N TRP A 166 10.84 20.01 -3.55
CA TRP A 166 10.93 19.72 -2.11
C TRP A 166 11.30 18.26 -1.84
N GLU A 167 10.80 17.32 -2.64
CA GLU A 167 11.10 15.88 -2.51
C GLU A 167 12.60 15.58 -2.58
N ARG A 168 13.36 16.33 -3.38
CA ARG A 168 14.83 16.20 -3.45
C ARG A 168 15.56 16.91 -2.31
N GLN A 169 14.88 17.79 -1.58
CA GLN A 169 15.44 18.47 -0.40
C GLN A 169 15.24 17.65 0.89
N ILE A 170 14.56 16.50 0.84
CA ILE A 170 14.33 15.65 2.02
C ILE A 170 15.62 15.20 2.69
N PRO A 171 16.68 14.78 1.96
CA PRO A 171 17.98 14.52 2.59
C PRO A 171 18.57 15.72 3.36
N LEU A 172 18.41 16.94 2.82
CA LEU A 172 18.84 18.15 3.49
C LEU A 172 17.98 18.44 4.73
N ALA A 173 16.66 18.22 4.64
CA ALA A 173 15.75 18.33 5.78
C ALA A 173 16.11 17.34 6.90
N GLN A 174 16.52 16.11 6.56
CA GLN A 174 17.07 15.14 7.52
C GLN A 174 18.36 15.64 8.14
N ALA A 175 19.29 16.16 7.33
CA ALA A 175 20.55 16.70 7.86
C ALA A 175 20.30 17.86 8.84
N LEU A 176 19.39 18.78 8.49
CA LEU A 176 18.98 19.87 9.37
C LEU A 176 18.29 19.34 10.63
N THR A 177 17.46 18.31 10.52
CA THR A 177 16.80 17.66 11.67
C THR A 177 17.83 17.10 12.64
N VAL A 178 18.84 16.37 12.16
CA VAL A 178 19.89 15.81 13.04
C VAL A 178 20.77 16.91 13.64
N LEU A 179 21.05 18.00 12.91
CA LEU A 179 21.74 19.17 13.46
C LEU A 179 20.92 19.86 14.57
N LEU A 180 19.61 19.99 14.38
CA LEU A 180 18.70 20.50 15.41
C LEU A 180 18.64 19.56 16.61
N ASP A 181 18.58 18.25 16.40
CA ASP A 181 18.60 17.25 17.48
C ASP A 181 19.93 17.35 18.27
N ALA A 182 21.08 17.52 17.62
CA ALA A 182 22.36 17.73 18.29
C ALA A 182 22.36 19.00 19.15
N LEU A 183 21.80 20.10 18.64
CA LEU A 183 21.65 21.36 19.38
C LEU A 183 20.70 21.21 20.56
N LEU A 184 19.52 20.63 20.36
CA LEU A 184 18.49 20.42 21.37
C LEU A 184 19.02 19.55 22.52
N VAL A 185 19.61 18.40 22.21
CA VAL A 185 20.18 17.48 23.19
C VAL A 185 21.29 18.15 23.99
N THR A 186 22.20 18.89 23.34
CA THR A 186 23.29 19.57 24.05
C THR A 186 22.79 20.69 24.95
N ARG A 187 21.81 21.50 24.48
CA ARG A 187 21.26 22.61 25.28
C ARG A 187 20.43 22.11 26.45
N LEU A 188 19.63 21.05 26.27
CA LEU A 188 18.87 20.42 27.34
C LEU A 188 19.79 19.75 28.36
N SER A 189 20.84 19.05 27.91
CA SER A 189 21.81 18.44 28.80
C SER A 189 22.55 19.49 29.63
N ARG A 190 22.98 20.59 29.02
CA ARG A 190 23.57 21.73 29.75
C ARG A 190 22.61 22.29 30.80
N TRP A 191 21.38 22.60 30.41
CA TRP A 191 20.38 23.14 31.33
C TRP A 191 20.12 22.19 32.50
N ARG A 192 20.00 20.88 32.21
CA ARG A 192 19.80 19.85 33.23
C ARG A 192 20.98 19.76 34.20
N GLN A 193 22.20 19.90 33.70
CA GLN A 193 23.43 19.92 34.52
C GLN A 193 23.53 21.20 35.37
N ASP A 194 23.17 22.36 34.81
CA ASP A 194 23.18 23.64 35.52
C ASP A 194 22.11 23.71 36.64
N THR A 195 21.06 22.88 36.57
CA THR A 195 19.92 22.86 37.50
C THR A 195 19.80 21.55 38.29
N MET A 196 20.90 20.80 38.45
CA MET A 196 20.89 19.51 39.16
C MET A 196 20.39 19.62 40.60
N ASP A 197 20.77 20.68 41.31
CA ASP A 197 20.37 20.93 42.70
C ASP A 197 18.90 21.41 42.83
N ASP A 198 18.27 21.78 41.71
CA ASP A 198 16.89 22.28 41.65
C ASP A 198 16.06 21.53 40.59
N ALA A 199 15.94 20.22 40.81
CA ALA A 199 15.21 19.33 39.92
C ALA A 199 13.76 19.78 39.64
N PRO A 200 12.96 20.27 40.62
CA PRO A 200 11.60 20.75 40.35
C PRO A 200 11.56 21.87 39.30
N HIS A 201 12.49 22.83 39.35
CA HIS A 201 12.54 23.92 38.38
C HIS A 201 12.97 23.43 36.98
N ALA A 202 13.88 22.46 36.90
CA ALA A 202 14.28 21.84 35.64
C ALA A 202 13.08 21.17 34.93
N TRP A 203 12.30 20.37 35.65
CA TRP A 203 11.12 19.70 35.11
C TRP A 203 9.98 20.68 34.77
N ALA A 204 9.75 21.70 35.60
CA ALA A 204 8.77 22.75 35.32
C ALA A 204 9.12 23.56 34.05
N PHE A 205 10.41 23.78 33.78
CA PHE A 205 10.87 24.40 32.54
C PHE A 205 10.58 23.53 31.32
N VAL A 206 10.99 22.26 31.36
CA VAL A 206 10.80 21.31 30.25
C VAL A 206 9.30 21.10 29.95
N SER A 207 8.47 21.00 30.98
CA SER A 207 7.01 20.92 30.82
C SER A 207 6.45 22.14 30.09
N ARG A 208 6.80 23.37 30.52
CA ARG A 208 6.37 24.61 29.84
C ARG A 208 6.86 24.69 28.40
N LEU A 209 8.09 24.25 28.14
CA LEU A 209 8.67 24.21 26.80
C LEU A 209 7.88 23.28 25.87
N PHE A 210 7.57 22.06 26.31
CA PHE A 210 6.80 21.11 25.52
C PHE A 210 5.35 21.58 25.31
N LEU A 211 4.68 22.06 26.35
CA LEU A 211 3.32 22.61 26.24
C LEU A 211 3.25 23.80 25.28
N GLY A 212 4.20 24.75 25.39
CA GLY A 212 4.27 25.89 24.49
C GLY A 212 4.51 25.48 23.03
N SER A 213 5.45 24.56 22.80
CA SER A 213 5.74 24.03 21.46
C SER A 213 4.52 23.30 20.86
N ALA A 214 3.82 22.54 21.70
CA ALA A 214 2.66 21.78 21.28
C ALA A 214 1.45 22.69 20.97
N ALA A 215 1.26 23.78 21.72
CA ALA A 215 0.27 24.82 21.40
C ALA A 215 0.56 25.49 20.05
N VAL A 216 1.83 25.83 19.76
CA VAL A 216 2.22 26.39 18.45
C VAL A 216 1.95 25.40 17.33
N LEU A 217 2.32 24.12 17.50
CA LEU A 217 2.05 23.08 16.51
C LEU A 217 0.54 22.87 16.30
N ALA A 218 -0.29 22.97 17.35
CA ALA A 218 -1.74 22.89 17.24
C ALA A 218 -2.30 24.06 16.41
N VAL A 219 -1.79 25.28 16.61
CA VAL A 219 -2.15 26.46 15.81
C VAL A 219 -1.68 26.31 14.36
N LEU A 220 -0.46 25.84 14.11
CA LEU A 220 0.00 25.59 12.74
C LEU A 220 -0.82 24.49 12.05
N ALA A 221 -1.23 23.47 12.82
CA ALA A 221 -2.07 22.40 12.31
C ALA A 221 -3.46 22.92 11.90
N THR A 222 -4.08 23.87 12.60
CA THR A 222 -5.41 24.40 12.23
C THR A 222 -5.41 25.10 10.87
N PHE A 223 -4.34 25.82 10.51
CA PHE A 223 -4.19 26.38 9.15
C PHE A 223 -3.97 25.30 8.10
N SER A 224 -3.29 24.21 8.48
CA SER A 224 -3.09 23.04 7.63
C SER A 224 -4.40 22.25 7.39
N PHE A 225 -5.34 22.23 8.34
CA PHE A 225 -6.65 21.59 8.20
C PHE A 225 -7.51 22.21 7.09
N HIS A 226 -7.40 23.52 6.87
CA HIS A 226 -8.18 24.21 5.84
C HIS A 226 -7.68 23.94 4.41
N HIS A 227 -6.48 23.34 4.25
CA HIS A 227 -5.97 22.98 2.94
C HIS A 227 -6.16 21.46 2.71
N PRO A 228 -6.97 21.02 1.72
CA PRO A 228 -7.24 19.60 1.44
C PRO A 228 -6.00 18.76 1.06
N ARG A 229 -4.84 19.41 0.91
CA ARG A 229 -3.54 18.78 0.65
C ARG A 229 -2.77 18.42 1.92
N ASN A 230 -3.09 18.97 3.10
CA ASN A 230 -2.10 19.01 4.17
C ASN A 230 -2.34 18.06 5.34
N VAL A 231 -3.57 17.80 5.80
CA VAL A 231 -3.81 16.74 6.80
C VAL A 231 -5.17 16.08 6.59
N ARG A 232 -5.16 14.77 6.37
CA ARG A 232 -6.32 13.92 6.64
C ARG A 232 -5.96 13.05 7.83
N TRP A 233 -6.70 13.22 8.92
CA TRP A 233 -6.60 12.33 10.07
C TRP A 233 -7.28 11.03 9.69
N TYR A 234 -6.51 10.11 9.12
CA TYR A 234 -6.93 8.73 9.08
C TYR A 234 -6.70 8.14 10.46
N HIS A 235 -7.70 7.41 10.96
CA HIS A 235 -7.79 6.86 12.31
C HIS A 235 -6.43 6.39 12.83
N ILE A 236 -5.81 7.20 13.70
CA ILE A 236 -4.66 6.78 14.51
C ILE A 236 -5.23 5.73 15.46
N GLY A 237 -4.68 4.51 15.44
CA GLY A 237 -5.09 3.46 16.35
C GLY A 237 -4.97 3.95 17.78
N VAL A 238 -5.99 3.72 18.62
CA VAL A 238 -5.92 4.08 20.05
C VAL A 238 -4.74 3.37 20.73
N SER A 239 -4.40 2.16 20.28
CA SER A 239 -3.19 1.44 20.69
C SER A 239 -1.91 2.18 20.31
N ASP A 240 -1.79 2.63 19.06
CA ASP A 240 -0.60 3.32 18.55
C ASP A 240 -0.43 4.66 19.29
N LEU A 241 -1.53 5.37 19.53
CA LEU A 241 -1.51 6.60 20.30
C LEU A 241 -1.10 6.35 21.76
N LEU A 242 -1.69 5.37 22.45
CA LEU A 242 -1.43 5.15 23.87
C LEU A 242 -0.09 4.47 24.13
N VAL A 243 0.22 3.38 23.41
CA VAL A 243 1.43 2.58 23.62
C VAL A 243 2.65 3.34 23.12
N ASP A 244 2.66 3.81 21.87
CA ASP A 244 3.85 4.48 21.33
C ASP A 244 4.09 5.82 22.03
N SER A 245 3.04 6.58 22.37
CA SER A 245 3.22 7.80 23.14
C SER A 245 3.70 7.52 24.56
N THR A 246 3.22 6.45 25.22
CA THR A 246 3.70 6.08 26.57
C THR A 246 5.17 5.67 26.52
N VAL A 247 5.55 4.78 25.58
CA VAL A 247 6.94 4.34 25.39
C VAL A 247 7.85 5.52 25.05
N ALA A 248 7.42 6.39 24.12
CA ALA A 248 8.17 7.60 23.76
C ALA A 248 8.30 8.56 24.95
N SER A 249 7.24 8.75 25.74
CA SER A 249 7.27 9.61 26.94
C SER A 249 8.22 9.06 27.99
N LEU A 250 8.15 7.76 28.28
CA LEU A 250 9.07 7.09 29.21
C LEU A 250 10.52 7.19 28.74
N ALA A 251 10.77 7.03 27.43
CA ALA A 251 12.10 7.17 26.85
C ALA A 251 12.62 8.61 26.99
N ILE A 252 11.79 9.63 26.69
CA ILE A 252 12.16 11.05 26.83
C ILE A 252 12.42 11.41 28.30
N ILE A 253 11.56 10.97 29.22
CA ILE A 253 11.71 11.22 30.67
C ILE A 253 13.00 10.56 31.17
N SER A 254 13.25 9.30 30.80
CA SER A 254 14.46 8.56 31.20
C SER A 254 15.71 9.20 30.62
N ALA A 255 15.68 9.60 29.35
CA ALA A 255 16.78 10.31 28.69
C ALA A 255 17.08 11.64 29.40
N PHE A 256 16.06 12.45 29.68
CA PHE A 256 16.23 13.73 30.38
C PHE A 256 16.73 13.55 31.81
N TYR A 257 16.29 12.49 32.51
CA TYR A 257 16.79 12.16 33.84
C TYR A 257 18.29 11.86 33.81
N VAL A 258 18.74 11.03 32.87
CA VAL A 258 20.14 10.57 32.76
C VAL A 258 21.09 11.65 32.21
N MET A 259 20.58 12.69 31.54
CA MET A 259 21.38 13.81 31.00
C MET A 259 22.19 14.59 32.07
N SER A 260 21.85 14.47 33.36
CA SER A 260 22.66 15.02 34.45
C SER A 260 24.00 14.32 34.63
N ASP A 261 24.05 13.02 34.35
CA ASP A 261 25.16 12.14 34.75
C ASP A 261 25.97 11.59 33.58
N ILE A 262 25.47 11.76 32.35
CA ILE A 262 26.07 11.23 31.13
C ILE A 262 26.32 12.33 30.10
N HIS A 263 27.42 12.24 29.37
CA HIS A 263 27.71 13.12 28.24
C HIS A 263 26.65 12.93 27.13
N PRO A 264 26.11 13.99 26.51
CA PRO A 264 25.05 13.87 25.52
C PRO A 264 25.44 13.08 24.26
N SER A 265 26.74 12.98 23.91
CA SER A 265 27.18 12.10 22.82
C SER A 265 27.00 10.62 23.15
N THR A 266 27.20 10.22 24.40
CA THR A 266 26.97 8.84 24.88
C THR A 266 25.49 8.50 24.83
N LEU A 267 24.63 9.42 25.26
CA LEU A 267 23.18 9.23 25.19
C LEU A 267 22.72 9.07 23.74
N ALA A 268 23.21 9.94 22.83
CA ALA A 268 22.93 9.82 21.41
C ALA A 268 23.45 8.51 20.81
N MET A 269 24.66 8.07 21.19
CA MET A 269 25.23 6.77 20.78
C MET A 269 24.31 5.62 21.21
N ILE A 270 23.89 5.59 22.47
CA ILE A 270 23.06 4.51 23.01
C ILE A 270 21.73 4.45 22.26
N VAL A 271 21.05 5.59 22.09
CA VAL A 271 19.75 5.65 21.40
C VAL A 271 19.87 5.21 19.94
N THR A 272 20.84 5.76 19.20
CA THR A 272 21.02 5.45 17.78
C THR A 272 21.51 4.01 17.55
N ALA A 273 22.43 3.51 18.38
CA ALA A 273 22.89 2.12 18.30
C ALA A 273 21.78 1.12 18.66
N SER A 274 20.99 1.40 19.69
CA SER A 274 19.84 0.57 20.05
C SER A 274 18.85 0.49 18.89
N GLY A 275 18.54 1.62 18.24
CA GLY A 275 17.66 1.64 17.07
C GLY A 275 18.19 0.79 15.90
N VAL A 276 19.47 0.92 15.56
CA VAL A 276 20.10 0.12 14.49
C VAL A 276 20.08 -1.37 14.84
N TYR A 277 20.41 -1.72 16.08
CA TYR A 277 20.42 -3.12 16.52
C TYR A 277 19.03 -3.74 16.63
N THR A 278 18.03 -3.00 17.09
CA THR A 278 16.64 -3.45 17.08
C THR A 278 16.17 -3.68 15.64
N HIS A 279 16.53 -2.78 14.70
CA HIS A 279 16.24 -2.99 13.28
C HIS A 279 16.89 -4.28 12.76
N GLN A 280 18.18 -4.48 13.01
CA GLN A 280 18.90 -5.70 12.58
C GLN A 280 18.32 -6.96 13.21
N LEU A 281 18.00 -6.92 14.50
CA LEU A 281 17.40 -8.06 15.18
C LEU A 281 16.02 -8.39 14.63
N LEU A 282 15.16 -7.37 14.44
CA LEU A 282 13.85 -7.56 13.83
C LEU A 282 13.99 -8.12 12.41
N ARG A 283 14.95 -7.65 11.62
CA ARG A 283 15.21 -8.19 10.28
C ARG A 283 15.64 -9.64 10.36
N MET A 284 16.61 -9.99 11.20
CA MET A 284 17.04 -11.39 11.38
C MET A 284 15.90 -12.30 11.86
N LEU A 285 15.01 -11.81 12.75
CA LEU A 285 13.86 -12.57 13.24
C LEU A 285 12.69 -12.66 12.25
N GLN A 286 12.56 -11.72 11.30
CA GLN A 286 11.40 -11.62 10.40
C GLN A 286 11.58 -12.36 9.07
N ILE A 287 12.75 -12.91 8.79
CA ILE A 287 13.19 -13.15 7.42
C ILE A 287 13.49 -14.63 7.19
N ALA A 288 12.73 -15.20 6.25
CA ALA A 288 13.13 -16.21 5.27
C ALA A 288 13.51 -15.52 3.93
N ALA A 289 14.10 -14.31 3.95
CA ALA A 289 14.65 -13.54 2.81
C ALA A 289 16.21 -13.49 2.87
N PRO A 290 16.93 -13.31 1.76
CA PRO A 290 18.38 -13.33 1.80
C PRO A 290 18.85 -12.03 2.45
N LEU A 291 19.52 -12.13 3.60
CA LEU A 291 20.51 -11.11 3.92
C LEU A 291 21.48 -11.10 2.73
N ASP A 292 21.88 -9.92 2.28
CA ASP A 292 22.93 -9.84 1.27
C ASP A 292 24.16 -10.57 1.83
N ASP A 293 24.44 -11.79 1.35
CA ASP A 293 25.61 -12.58 1.74
C ASP A 293 26.92 -11.92 1.26
N SER A 294 26.84 -10.72 0.69
CA SER A 294 28.02 -9.97 0.33
C SER A 294 28.93 -9.75 1.53
N LEU A 295 30.21 -9.97 1.28
CA LEU A 295 31.29 -9.57 2.16
C LEU A 295 31.13 -8.11 2.66
N ARG A 296 30.48 -7.25 1.88
CA ARG A 296 30.21 -5.84 2.22
C ARG A 296 29.23 -5.72 3.39
N TYR A 297 28.15 -6.50 3.40
CA TYR A 297 27.21 -6.53 4.52
C TYR A 297 27.89 -7.03 5.80
N MET A 298 28.64 -8.12 5.70
CA MET A 298 29.38 -8.69 6.85
C MET A 298 30.38 -7.73 7.46
N ILE A 299 31.18 -7.05 6.62
CA ILE A 299 32.14 -6.03 7.08
C ILE A 299 31.39 -4.86 7.71
N ALA A 300 30.34 -4.35 7.08
CA ALA A 300 29.57 -3.23 7.62
C ALA A 300 28.91 -3.58 8.96
N GLY A 301 28.29 -4.76 9.07
CA GLY A 301 27.68 -5.27 10.29
C GLY A 301 28.70 -5.44 11.42
N GLY A 302 29.86 -6.04 11.13
CA GLY A 302 30.95 -6.18 12.08
C GLY A 302 31.48 -4.83 12.60
N LEU A 303 31.65 -3.85 11.71
CA LEU A 303 32.06 -2.48 12.07
C LEU A 303 30.98 -1.73 12.87
N THR A 304 29.71 -1.95 12.57
CA THR A 304 28.58 -1.37 13.32
C THR A 304 28.57 -1.86 14.75
N ILE A 305 28.75 -3.19 14.94
CA ILE A 305 28.87 -3.79 16.26
C ILE A 305 30.13 -3.28 16.96
N ALA A 306 31.32 -3.51 16.41
CA ALA A 306 32.58 -3.13 17.06
C ALA A 306 32.68 -1.63 17.38
N GLY A 307 32.15 -0.77 16.49
CA GLY A 307 32.20 0.69 16.62
C GLY A 307 31.48 1.21 17.86
N ALA A 308 30.31 0.68 18.21
CA ALA A 308 29.58 1.11 19.42
C ALA A 308 30.36 0.78 20.71
N GLY A 309 30.98 -0.40 20.77
CA GLY A 309 31.84 -0.79 21.89
C GLY A 309 33.10 0.08 22.01
N LEU A 310 33.72 0.44 20.88
CA LEU A 310 34.85 1.38 20.85
C LEU A 310 34.42 2.78 21.30
N LEU A 311 33.25 3.26 20.87
CA LEU A 311 32.73 4.58 21.24
C LEU A 311 32.43 4.65 22.74
N LEU A 312 31.82 3.63 23.34
CA LEU A 312 31.62 3.55 24.80
C LEU A 312 32.95 3.51 25.58
N ARG A 313 34.01 2.92 25.02
CA ARG A 313 35.34 2.90 25.63
C ARG A 313 35.98 4.28 25.64
N TYR A 314 36.00 4.96 24.50
CA TYR A 314 36.64 6.28 24.35
C TYR A 314 35.81 7.42 24.96
N ASP A 315 34.52 7.21 25.21
CA ASP A 315 33.68 8.16 25.93
C ASP A 315 34.16 8.39 27.38
N LYS A 316 34.70 7.35 28.03
CA LYS A 316 35.34 7.46 29.35
C LYS A 316 36.54 8.42 29.34
N ASP A 317 37.27 8.46 28.23
CA ASP A 317 38.40 9.37 28.03
C ASP A 317 37.93 10.81 27.74
N LEU A 318 36.70 10.98 27.27
CA LEU A 318 36.06 12.28 26.96
C LEU A 318 35.44 12.93 28.21
N ALA A 319 34.75 12.14 29.03
CA ALA A 319 34.17 12.57 30.31
C ALA A 319 35.23 12.75 31.41
N GLY A 320 36.39 12.10 31.27
CA GLY A 320 37.42 12.04 32.31
C GLY A 320 37.10 10.94 33.33
N ALA A 321 38.15 10.28 33.83
CA ALA A 321 38.06 9.04 34.61
C ALA A 321 37.26 9.11 35.94
N GLN A 322 36.68 10.26 36.31
CA GLN A 322 36.01 10.50 37.59
C GLN A 322 34.63 11.17 37.49
N SER A 323 34.09 11.49 36.30
CA SER A 323 32.75 12.12 36.19
C SER A 323 31.71 11.13 35.68
N GLY A 324 30.77 10.75 36.55
CA GLY A 324 29.60 9.91 36.24
C GLY A 324 29.44 8.77 37.25
N ASP A 325 28.19 8.37 37.54
CA ASP A 325 27.94 7.19 38.36
C ASP A 325 28.48 5.95 37.64
N SER A 326 29.60 5.42 38.14
CA SER A 326 30.25 4.23 37.60
C SER A 326 29.33 3.01 37.49
N ARG A 327 28.25 2.97 38.28
CA ARG A 327 27.23 1.90 38.22
C ARG A 327 26.40 2.00 36.94
N LEU A 328 26.04 3.20 36.52
CA LEU A 328 25.21 3.46 35.35
C LEU A 328 25.96 3.13 34.05
N ILE A 329 27.24 3.54 33.95
CA ILE A 329 28.08 3.19 32.78
C ILE A 329 28.32 1.67 32.71
N ARG A 330 28.55 1.00 33.85
CA ARG A 330 28.68 -0.46 33.91
C ARG A 330 27.38 -1.16 33.49
N PHE A 331 26.23 -0.63 33.92
CA PHE A 331 24.92 -1.13 33.53
C PHE A 331 24.72 -1.05 32.00
N PHE A 332 24.97 0.12 31.39
CA PHE A 332 24.84 0.29 29.94
C PHE A 332 25.85 -0.55 29.15
N THR A 333 27.08 -0.67 29.64
CA THR A 333 28.09 -1.54 29.01
C THR A 333 27.69 -3.01 29.12
N GLY A 334 27.15 -3.46 30.26
CA GLY A 334 26.63 -4.81 30.46
C GLY A 334 25.46 -5.12 29.53
N TRP A 335 24.51 -4.18 29.41
CA TRP A 335 23.39 -4.30 28.47
C TRP A 335 23.87 -4.39 27.02
N TYR A 336 24.82 -3.55 26.63
CA TYR A 336 25.42 -3.61 25.30
C TYR A 336 26.04 -4.98 25.01
N VAL A 337 26.78 -5.57 25.97
CA VAL A 337 27.37 -6.91 25.81
C VAL A 337 26.30 -7.99 25.67
N VAL A 338 25.22 -7.93 26.47
CA VAL A 338 24.09 -8.87 26.35
C VAL A 338 23.44 -8.76 24.97
N LEU A 339 23.19 -7.54 24.50
CA LEU A 339 22.53 -7.28 23.23
C LEU A 339 23.39 -7.70 22.02
N VAL A 340 24.69 -7.44 22.06
CA VAL A 340 25.64 -7.96 21.05
C VAL A 340 25.73 -9.48 21.11
N GLY A 341 25.79 -10.06 22.32
CA GLY A 341 25.79 -11.51 22.50
C GLY A 341 24.53 -12.16 21.92
N PHE A 342 23.37 -11.52 22.08
CA PHE A 342 22.11 -11.96 21.51
C PHE A 342 22.08 -11.81 19.98
N LEU A 343 22.57 -10.70 19.43
CA LEU A 343 22.71 -10.52 17.97
C LEU A 343 23.66 -11.55 17.35
N CYS A 344 24.83 -11.77 17.94
CA CYS A 344 25.78 -12.79 17.47
C CYS A 344 25.21 -14.21 17.64
N GLY A 345 24.52 -14.47 18.75
CA GLY A 345 23.87 -15.77 18.99
C GLY A 345 22.76 -16.05 17.98
N THR A 346 21.88 -15.07 17.71
CA THR A 346 20.83 -15.18 16.68
C THR A 346 21.44 -15.35 15.30
N TYR A 347 22.49 -14.59 14.96
CA TYR A 347 23.23 -14.78 13.71
C TYR A 347 23.77 -16.23 13.60
N LEU A 348 24.45 -16.75 14.61
CA LEU A 348 25.00 -18.12 14.58
C LEU A 348 23.93 -19.22 14.53
N VAL A 349 22.77 -19.01 15.17
CA VAL A 349 21.67 -19.98 15.20
C VAL A 349 20.90 -19.99 13.88
N PHE A 350 20.60 -18.82 13.31
CA PHE A 350 19.75 -18.73 12.13
C PHE A 350 20.53 -18.74 10.80
N TYR A 351 21.82 -18.39 10.78
CA TYR A 351 22.65 -18.39 9.57
C TYR A 351 22.77 -19.76 8.85
N PRO A 352 22.88 -20.92 9.55
CA PRO A 352 23.00 -22.22 8.89
C PRO A 352 21.72 -22.70 8.19
N ASP A 353 20.52 -22.31 8.68
CA ASP A 353 19.24 -22.79 8.16
C ASP A 353 18.79 -22.07 6.87
N PHE A 354 19.41 -20.94 6.50
CA PHE A 354 19.05 -20.18 5.29
C PHE A 354 19.44 -20.87 3.98
N ASN A 355 20.49 -21.69 3.99
CA ASN A 355 20.96 -22.37 2.77
C ASN A 355 20.14 -23.63 2.44
N SER A 356 19.18 -24.01 3.29
CA SER A 356 18.42 -25.27 3.19
C SER A 356 16.89 -25.11 3.16
N SER A 357 16.34 -23.90 2.97
CA SER A 357 14.88 -23.70 2.93
C SER A 357 14.32 -23.86 1.51
N ASP A 358 13.51 -24.91 1.31
CA ASP A 358 12.41 -25.12 0.34
C ASP A 358 12.35 -24.27 -0.95
N ALA A 359 13.47 -24.05 -1.64
CA ALA A 359 13.41 -23.51 -2.98
C ALA A 359 12.89 -24.61 -3.94
N LEU A 360 12.14 -24.19 -4.96
CA LEU A 360 11.69 -25.08 -6.03
C LEU A 360 12.46 -24.77 -7.31
N SER A 361 12.56 -25.73 -8.23
CA SER A 361 12.94 -25.38 -9.60
C SER A 361 11.78 -24.71 -10.33
N PHE A 362 12.06 -23.92 -11.36
CA PHE A 362 11.01 -23.44 -12.27
C PHE A 362 10.25 -24.60 -12.90
N SER A 363 10.93 -25.70 -13.24
CA SER A 363 10.28 -26.89 -13.78
C SER A 363 9.24 -27.46 -12.82
N ASP A 364 9.56 -27.52 -11.52
CA ASP A 364 8.61 -27.99 -10.50
C ASP A 364 7.42 -27.03 -10.38
N LEU A 365 7.68 -25.72 -10.32
CA LEU A 365 6.62 -24.70 -10.27
C LEU A 365 5.67 -24.80 -11.48
N LEU A 366 6.22 -24.91 -12.69
CA LEU A 366 5.45 -25.03 -13.92
C LEU A 366 4.67 -26.36 -13.97
N SER A 367 5.27 -27.46 -13.52
CA SER A 367 4.60 -28.77 -13.50
C SER A 367 3.45 -28.82 -12.50
N VAL A 368 3.61 -28.24 -11.30
CA VAL A 368 2.54 -28.13 -10.29
C VAL A 368 1.41 -27.24 -10.80
N ALA A 369 1.74 -26.10 -11.41
CA ALA A 369 0.75 -25.21 -12.01
C ALA A 369 0.01 -25.87 -13.18
N GLY A 370 0.74 -26.61 -14.02
CA GLY A 370 0.19 -27.42 -15.12
C GLY A 370 -0.78 -28.47 -14.61
N ALA A 371 -0.38 -29.29 -13.63
CA ALA A 371 -1.23 -30.31 -13.04
C ALA A 371 -2.49 -29.73 -12.39
N LYS A 372 -2.37 -28.58 -11.70
CA LYS A 372 -3.53 -27.87 -11.13
C LYS A 372 -4.47 -27.36 -12.22
N SER A 373 -3.92 -26.80 -13.29
CA SER A 373 -4.70 -26.34 -14.45
C SER A 373 -5.44 -27.50 -15.11
N ASP A 374 -4.76 -28.62 -15.37
CA ASP A 374 -5.34 -29.78 -16.04
C ASP A 374 -6.44 -30.43 -15.18
N ALA A 375 -6.23 -30.50 -13.85
CA ALA A 375 -7.25 -30.95 -12.91
C ALA A 375 -8.50 -30.05 -12.93
N TRP A 376 -8.31 -28.73 -12.91
CA TRP A 376 -9.42 -27.78 -13.00
C TRP A 376 -10.17 -27.90 -14.33
N VAL A 377 -9.46 -28.00 -15.46
CA VAL A 377 -10.07 -28.14 -16.79
C VAL A 377 -10.88 -29.45 -16.89
N ALA A 378 -10.40 -30.53 -16.29
CA ALA A 378 -11.11 -31.80 -16.25
C ALA A 378 -12.38 -31.71 -15.39
N GLU A 379 -12.31 -31.06 -14.24
CA GLU A 379 -13.44 -30.85 -13.33
C GLU A 379 -14.49 -29.91 -13.94
N ALA A 380 -14.06 -28.83 -14.59
CA ALA A 380 -14.95 -27.83 -15.19
C ALA A 380 -15.77 -28.34 -16.39
N ASN A 381 -15.43 -29.51 -16.94
CA ASN A 381 -16.07 -30.09 -18.12
C ASN A 381 -16.28 -31.61 -17.97
N GLN A 382 -16.63 -32.03 -16.77
CA GLN A 382 -16.84 -33.44 -16.44
C GLN A 382 -18.16 -33.97 -17.01
N SER A 383 -19.20 -33.15 -17.03
CA SER A 383 -20.54 -33.53 -17.47
C SER A 383 -20.63 -33.63 -18.99
N ARG A 384 -21.16 -34.76 -19.46
CA ARG A 384 -21.34 -35.05 -20.90
C ARG A 384 -22.78 -34.94 -21.38
N ASN A 385 -23.73 -34.92 -20.47
CA ASN A 385 -25.15 -34.83 -20.74
C ASN A 385 -25.83 -33.98 -19.66
N LEU A 386 -27.10 -33.63 -19.90
CA LEU A 386 -27.88 -32.77 -19.01
C LEU A 386 -28.02 -33.37 -17.61
N GLU A 387 -28.29 -34.66 -17.49
CA GLU A 387 -28.43 -35.35 -16.19
C GLU A 387 -27.16 -35.26 -15.35
N GLY A 388 -25.99 -35.48 -15.97
CA GLY A 388 -24.70 -35.30 -15.33
C GLY A 388 -24.47 -33.86 -14.87
N ALA A 389 -24.76 -32.88 -15.72
CA ALA A 389 -24.59 -31.46 -15.39
C ALA A 389 -25.51 -31.02 -14.24
N VAL A 390 -26.75 -31.52 -14.20
CA VAL A 390 -27.68 -31.27 -13.09
C VAL A 390 -27.17 -31.94 -11.81
N GLY A 391 -26.71 -33.19 -11.87
CA GLY A 391 -26.15 -33.90 -10.72
C GLY A 391 -24.90 -33.22 -10.15
N GLU A 392 -24.01 -32.77 -11.02
CA GLU A 392 -22.79 -32.04 -10.65
C GLU A 392 -23.11 -30.66 -10.06
N TYR A 393 -24.08 -29.94 -10.62
CA TYR A 393 -24.59 -28.70 -10.05
C TYR A 393 -25.07 -28.92 -8.60
N HIS A 394 -25.88 -29.95 -8.35
CA HIS A 394 -26.36 -30.29 -7.00
C HIS A 394 -25.19 -30.63 -6.07
N ARG A 395 -24.23 -31.43 -6.53
CA ARG A 395 -23.04 -31.81 -5.76
C ARG A 395 -22.21 -30.60 -5.36
N ARG A 396 -22.00 -29.65 -6.29
CA ARG A 396 -21.14 -28.48 -6.10
C ARG A 396 -21.80 -27.38 -5.27
N TYR A 397 -23.06 -27.05 -5.58
CA TYR A 397 -23.73 -25.88 -5.01
C TYR A 397 -24.78 -26.21 -3.94
N GLY A 398 -25.15 -27.49 -3.78
CA GLY A 398 -26.15 -27.92 -2.79
C GLY A 398 -27.56 -27.41 -3.10
N LEU A 399 -27.87 -27.16 -4.36
CA LEU A 399 -29.08 -26.52 -4.85
C LEU A 399 -29.53 -27.19 -6.14
N ALA A 400 -30.82 -27.10 -6.48
CA ALA A 400 -31.22 -27.37 -7.85
C ALA A 400 -30.73 -26.24 -8.78
N PRO A 401 -30.35 -26.55 -10.04
CA PRO A 401 -30.08 -25.52 -11.03
C PRO A 401 -31.29 -24.58 -11.21
N PRO A 402 -31.09 -23.32 -11.65
CA PRO A 402 -32.22 -22.44 -11.96
C PRO A 402 -33.09 -23.00 -13.09
N PRO A 403 -34.37 -22.59 -13.21
CA PRO A 403 -35.19 -22.95 -14.38
C PRO A 403 -34.51 -22.57 -15.70
N ASN A 404 -34.85 -23.28 -16.78
CA ASN A 404 -34.23 -23.16 -18.11
C ASN A 404 -32.73 -23.53 -18.16
N PHE A 405 -32.24 -24.30 -17.17
CA PHE A 405 -30.88 -24.83 -17.18
C PHE A 405 -30.60 -25.77 -18.35
N ASP A 406 -31.61 -26.52 -18.81
CA ASP A 406 -31.55 -27.33 -20.04
C ASP A 406 -31.23 -26.46 -21.27
N LYS A 407 -31.87 -25.29 -21.40
CA LYS A 407 -31.62 -24.36 -22.50
C LYS A 407 -30.22 -23.76 -22.45
N TRP A 408 -29.77 -23.42 -21.25
CA TRP A 408 -28.38 -23.01 -21.07
C TRP A 408 -27.39 -24.12 -21.44
N PHE A 409 -27.64 -25.36 -21.02
CA PHE A 409 -26.79 -26.51 -21.33
C PHE A 409 -26.76 -26.80 -22.84
N GLU A 410 -27.91 -26.82 -23.50
CA GLU A 410 -28.04 -26.94 -24.96
C GLU A 410 -27.24 -25.85 -25.68
N TYR A 411 -27.37 -24.59 -25.25
CA TYR A 411 -26.65 -23.46 -25.80
C TYR A 411 -25.12 -23.58 -25.59
N ALA A 412 -24.68 -23.96 -24.39
CA ALA A 412 -23.27 -24.12 -24.07
C ALA A 412 -22.60 -25.24 -24.89
N VAL A 413 -23.30 -26.38 -25.05
CA VAL A 413 -22.82 -27.50 -25.85
C VAL A 413 -22.80 -27.15 -27.34
N ALA A 414 -23.84 -26.51 -27.86
CA ALA A 414 -23.92 -26.10 -29.27
C ALA A 414 -22.79 -25.13 -29.67
N ASN A 415 -22.35 -24.28 -28.74
CA ASN A 415 -21.24 -23.35 -28.94
C ASN A 415 -19.85 -23.94 -28.59
N GLY A 416 -19.79 -25.22 -28.25
CA GLY A 416 -18.56 -25.92 -27.91
C GLY A 416 -17.85 -25.33 -26.68
N SER A 417 -18.60 -24.90 -25.66
CA SER A 417 -18.03 -24.37 -24.43
C SER A 417 -17.10 -25.41 -23.79
N PRO A 418 -15.85 -25.05 -23.43
CA PRO A 418 -14.97 -25.96 -22.72
C PRO A 418 -15.31 -26.07 -21.23
N ILE A 419 -16.30 -25.32 -20.73
CA ILE A 419 -16.68 -25.23 -19.33
C ILE A 419 -18.20 -25.38 -19.21
N ILE A 420 -18.62 -26.40 -18.46
CA ILE A 420 -20.02 -26.77 -18.21
C ILE A 420 -20.32 -26.75 -16.70
N ASP A 421 -19.41 -27.24 -15.88
CA ASP A 421 -19.71 -27.55 -14.48
C ASP A 421 -19.23 -26.48 -13.50
N ASP A 422 -18.05 -25.90 -13.73
CA ASP A 422 -17.44 -24.96 -12.80
C ASP A 422 -17.72 -23.50 -13.18
N PHE A 423 -18.70 -22.91 -12.50
CA PHE A 423 -19.03 -21.49 -12.51
C PHE A 423 -18.99 -20.93 -11.08
N THR A 424 -18.00 -21.35 -10.29
CA THR A 424 -17.88 -20.99 -8.86
C THR A 424 -17.83 -19.47 -8.67
N GLN A 425 -17.16 -18.73 -9.56
CA GLN A 425 -17.16 -17.26 -9.50
C GLN A 425 -18.58 -16.67 -9.54
N ILE A 426 -19.46 -17.14 -10.43
CA ILE A 426 -20.85 -16.67 -10.49
C ILE A 426 -21.54 -16.95 -9.17
N ASN A 427 -21.40 -18.17 -8.65
CA ASN A 427 -22.03 -18.57 -7.40
C ASN A 427 -21.56 -17.72 -6.21
N ASP A 428 -20.27 -17.42 -6.13
CA ASP A 428 -19.67 -16.64 -5.04
C ASP A 428 -20.07 -15.16 -5.14
N ASP A 429 -20.17 -14.62 -6.37
CA ASP A 429 -20.61 -13.26 -6.63
C ASP A 429 -22.08 -13.05 -6.23
N ILE A 430 -22.96 -14.02 -6.49
CA ILE A 430 -24.40 -13.92 -6.17
C ILE A 430 -24.73 -14.29 -4.72
N LEU A 431 -23.87 -15.05 -4.03
CA LEU A 431 -24.16 -15.63 -2.72
C LEU A 431 -24.58 -14.57 -1.68
N PRO A 432 -23.93 -13.40 -1.54
CA PRO A 432 -24.34 -12.39 -0.57
C PRO A 432 -25.78 -11.89 -0.78
N PHE A 433 -26.24 -11.87 -2.03
CA PHE A 433 -27.57 -11.34 -2.39
C PHE A 433 -28.71 -12.33 -2.10
N TRP A 434 -28.42 -13.63 -1.94
CA TRP A 434 -29.36 -14.56 -1.31
C TRP A 434 -29.68 -14.19 0.15
N GLY A 435 -28.78 -13.45 0.83
CA GLY A 435 -28.99 -12.92 2.17
C GLY A 435 -29.91 -11.70 2.23
N VAL A 436 -30.27 -11.12 1.08
CA VAL A 436 -31.12 -9.92 0.98
C VAL A 436 -32.50 -10.32 0.44
N PRO A 437 -33.61 -9.75 0.94
CA PRO A 437 -34.94 -9.98 0.36
C PRO A 437 -35.02 -9.58 -1.13
N PRO A 438 -35.68 -10.36 -1.99
CA PRO A 438 -35.75 -10.07 -3.44
C PRO A 438 -36.36 -8.70 -3.77
N ASP A 439 -37.42 -8.29 -3.06
CA ASP A 439 -38.05 -6.98 -3.22
C ASP A 439 -37.11 -5.81 -2.92
N VAL A 440 -36.26 -5.98 -1.89
CA VAL A 440 -35.23 -4.99 -1.53
C VAL A 440 -34.15 -4.89 -2.62
N LEU A 441 -33.75 -6.03 -3.22
CA LEU A 441 -32.81 -6.02 -4.35
C LEU A 441 -33.38 -5.24 -5.54
N ARG A 442 -34.65 -5.49 -5.88
CA ARG A 442 -35.37 -4.76 -6.93
C ARG A 442 -35.42 -3.25 -6.62
N GLN A 443 -35.81 -2.86 -5.40
CA GLN A 443 -35.81 -1.46 -4.98
C GLN A 443 -34.43 -0.79 -5.05
N ARG A 444 -33.37 -1.50 -4.68
CA ARG A 444 -31.98 -1.02 -4.78
C ARG A 444 -31.53 -0.84 -6.22
N THR A 445 -31.87 -1.75 -7.12
CA THR A 445 -31.65 -1.59 -8.57
C THR A 445 -32.35 -0.33 -9.08
N LYS A 446 -33.64 -0.16 -8.75
CA LYS A 446 -34.39 1.06 -9.10
C LYS A 446 -33.68 2.31 -8.58
N HIS A 447 -33.30 2.34 -7.30
CA HIS A 447 -32.60 3.48 -6.71
C HIS A 447 -31.33 3.87 -7.50
N MET A 448 -30.53 2.89 -7.91
CA MET A 448 -29.30 3.14 -8.67
C MET A 448 -29.57 3.71 -10.07
N LEU A 449 -30.58 3.18 -10.78
CA LEU A 449 -30.95 3.64 -12.12
C LEU A 449 -31.60 5.02 -12.12
N LYS A 450 -32.25 5.41 -11.01
CA LYS A 450 -32.87 6.72 -10.87
C LYS A 450 -31.87 7.86 -10.70
N ILE A 451 -30.68 7.61 -10.15
CA ILE A 451 -29.73 8.67 -9.77
C ILE A 451 -28.60 8.78 -10.79
N PRO A 452 -28.61 9.79 -11.69
CA PRO A 452 -27.67 9.83 -12.82
C PRO A 452 -26.20 9.96 -12.41
N TRP A 453 -25.92 10.67 -11.32
CA TRP A 453 -24.54 10.87 -10.83
C TRP A 453 -23.84 9.55 -10.47
N LEU A 454 -24.55 8.47 -10.12
CA LEU A 454 -23.93 7.19 -9.82
C LEU A 454 -23.24 6.57 -11.04
N GLY A 455 -23.62 6.99 -12.25
CA GLY A 455 -23.03 6.49 -13.50
C GLY A 455 -23.37 5.03 -13.74
N MET A 456 -24.67 4.70 -13.70
CA MET A 456 -25.20 3.36 -13.90
C MET A 456 -26.00 3.31 -15.20
N GLY A 457 -25.88 2.21 -15.95
CA GLY A 457 -26.75 1.89 -17.08
C GLY A 457 -27.70 0.76 -16.70
N GLY A 458 -28.94 0.80 -17.18
CA GLY A 458 -29.93 -0.25 -16.90
C GLY A 458 -30.20 -1.15 -18.10
N ILE A 459 -30.26 -2.45 -17.87
CA ILE A 459 -30.81 -3.43 -18.82
C ILE A 459 -32.13 -3.94 -18.26
N ARG A 460 -33.15 -4.02 -19.13
CA ARG A 460 -34.47 -4.58 -18.84
C ARG A 460 -34.72 -5.76 -19.77
N ILE A 461 -35.24 -6.85 -19.22
CA ILE A 461 -35.67 -8.01 -19.99
C ILE A 461 -37.17 -8.17 -19.79
N ARG A 462 -37.94 -8.20 -20.89
CA ARG A 462 -39.40 -8.36 -20.88
C ARG A 462 -39.84 -9.29 -22.00
N GLY A 463 -40.50 -10.40 -21.65
CA GLY A 463 -41.02 -11.37 -22.62
C GLY A 463 -39.96 -11.83 -23.63
N GLY A 464 -38.73 -12.02 -23.16
CA GLY A 464 -37.60 -12.44 -23.99
C GLY A 464 -36.92 -11.33 -24.81
N LYS A 465 -37.30 -10.05 -24.63
CA LYS A 465 -36.68 -8.91 -25.32
C LYS A 465 -35.84 -8.09 -24.38
N VAL A 466 -34.68 -7.62 -24.87
CA VAL A 466 -33.72 -6.82 -24.11
C VAL A 466 -33.86 -5.35 -24.49
N GLU A 467 -34.06 -4.50 -23.50
CA GLU A 467 -34.17 -3.05 -23.66
C GLU A 467 -33.19 -2.30 -22.74
N ILE A 468 -32.74 -1.13 -23.19
CA ILE A 468 -31.85 -0.26 -22.41
C ILE A 468 -32.70 0.76 -21.67
N SER A 469 -32.54 0.85 -20.35
CA SER A 469 -33.23 1.84 -19.51
C SER A 469 -32.74 3.27 -19.85
N PRO A 470 -33.61 4.31 -19.78
CA PRO A 470 -33.20 5.69 -19.97
C PRO A 470 -32.25 6.12 -18.84
N GLY A 471 -31.45 7.14 -19.12
CA GLY A 471 -30.49 7.71 -18.16
C GLY A 471 -29.03 7.33 -18.41
N THR A 472 -28.77 6.35 -19.26
CA THR A 472 -27.40 6.03 -19.70
C THR A 472 -26.80 7.24 -20.45
N PRO A 473 -25.65 7.79 -20.02
CA PRO A 473 -24.98 8.87 -20.74
C PRO A 473 -24.56 8.44 -22.16
N GLY A 474 -24.70 9.34 -23.14
CA GLY A 474 -24.34 9.03 -24.54
C GLY A 474 -22.88 8.56 -24.72
N THR A 475 -21.96 9.04 -23.89
CA THR A 475 -20.54 8.62 -23.90
C THR A 475 -20.32 7.14 -23.54
N HIS A 476 -21.28 6.52 -22.85
CA HIS A 476 -21.20 5.12 -22.40
C HIS A 476 -22.30 4.24 -23.03
N MET A 477 -23.12 4.78 -23.94
CA MET A 477 -24.21 4.04 -24.59
C MET A 477 -23.70 2.83 -25.39
N TRP A 478 -22.49 2.91 -25.94
CA TRP A 478 -21.85 1.80 -26.63
C TRP A 478 -21.71 0.55 -25.73
N MET A 479 -21.46 0.72 -24.43
CA MET A 479 -21.38 -0.39 -23.48
C MET A 479 -22.73 -1.08 -23.34
N MET A 480 -23.80 -0.29 -23.29
CA MET A 480 -25.16 -0.82 -23.13
C MET A 480 -25.65 -1.53 -24.39
N HIS A 481 -25.31 -1.03 -25.58
CA HIS A 481 -25.57 -1.75 -26.83
C HIS A 481 -24.80 -3.07 -26.91
N SER A 482 -23.53 -3.07 -26.53
CA SER A 482 -22.73 -4.30 -26.47
C SER A 482 -23.33 -5.34 -25.50
N MET A 483 -23.80 -4.90 -24.32
CA MET A 483 -24.51 -5.77 -23.38
C MET A 483 -25.84 -6.29 -23.95
N GLN A 484 -26.62 -5.41 -24.59
CA GLN A 484 -27.86 -5.79 -25.27
C GLN A 484 -27.60 -6.86 -26.33
N ASP A 485 -26.59 -6.67 -27.18
CA ASP A 485 -26.21 -7.61 -28.24
C ASP A 485 -25.70 -8.94 -27.68
N MET A 486 -24.98 -8.92 -26.55
CA MET A 486 -24.51 -10.13 -25.87
C MET A 486 -25.67 -10.97 -25.31
N ILE A 487 -26.72 -10.32 -24.80
CA ILE A 487 -27.85 -10.99 -24.12
C ILE A 487 -28.94 -11.41 -25.11
N SER A 488 -29.17 -10.63 -26.18
CA SER A 488 -30.31 -10.80 -27.08
C SER A 488 -30.40 -12.19 -27.72
N GLU A 489 -29.28 -12.89 -27.87
CA GLU A 489 -29.24 -14.22 -28.49
C GLU A 489 -29.91 -15.32 -27.66
N PHE A 490 -29.97 -15.18 -26.34
CA PHE A 490 -30.56 -16.17 -25.42
C PHE A 490 -31.67 -15.58 -24.55
N ALA A 491 -32.04 -14.32 -24.79
CA ALA A 491 -32.98 -13.58 -23.97
C ALA A 491 -34.37 -14.23 -23.86
N GLU A 492 -34.81 -14.96 -24.90
CA GLU A 492 -36.09 -15.69 -24.89
C GLU A 492 -36.22 -16.76 -23.80
N HIS A 493 -35.09 -17.21 -23.25
CA HIS A 493 -35.03 -18.19 -22.16
C HIS A 493 -34.85 -17.54 -20.78
N LEU A 494 -34.75 -16.21 -20.70
CA LEU A 494 -34.61 -15.48 -19.44
C LEU A 494 -35.97 -15.04 -18.91
N PRO A 495 -36.16 -14.99 -17.58
CA PRO A 495 -37.33 -14.36 -17.00
C PRO A 495 -37.26 -12.84 -17.11
N ASP A 496 -38.39 -12.19 -16.82
CA ASP A 496 -38.44 -10.74 -16.71
C ASP A 496 -37.60 -10.25 -15.53
N MET A 497 -36.65 -9.35 -15.79
CA MET A 497 -35.76 -8.82 -14.76
C MET A 497 -35.19 -7.46 -15.17
N ASP A 498 -34.69 -6.71 -14.18
CA ASP A 498 -33.91 -5.49 -14.36
C ASP A 498 -32.62 -5.55 -13.55
N PHE A 499 -31.52 -5.02 -14.11
CA PHE A 499 -30.24 -4.94 -13.40
C PHE A 499 -29.42 -3.73 -13.83
N ALA A 500 -28.54 -3.28 -12.93
CA ALA A 500 -27.74 -2.08 -13.11
C ALA A 500 -26.28 -2.42 -13.40
N ILE A 501 -25.79 -1.94 -14.56
CA ILE A 501 -24.41 -2.02 -15.01
C ILE A 501 -23.66 -0.78 -14.54
N ASN A 502 -22.56 -0.99 -13.84
CA ASN A 502 -21.58 0.04 -13.55
C ASN A 502 -20.88 0.49 -14.85
N LEU A 503 -20.98 1.78 -15.17
CA LEU A 503 -20.37 2.35 -16.38
C LEU A 503 -18.92 2.82 -16.17
N ASN A 504 -18.45 2.87 -14.92
CA ASN A 504 -17.07 3.25 -14.60
C ASN A 504 -16.15 2.02 -14.55
N ASP A 505 -14.83 2.27 -14.65
CA ASP A 505 -13.82 1.23 -14.60
C ASP A 505 -13.67 0.62 -13.19
N GLU A 506 -13.75 1.47 -12.15
CA GLU A 506 -13.65 1.11 -10.74
C GLU A 506 -14.91 0.41 -10.19
N PRO A 507 -14.78 -0.60 -9.30
CA PRO A 507 -15.88 -1.31 -8.65
C PRO A 507 -16.62 -0.42 -7.63
N ARG A 508 -17.78 -0.86 -7.13
CA ARG A 508 -18.70 -0.02 -6.35
C ARG A 508 -19.01 -0.55 -4.96
N LEU A 509 -19.04 -1.86 -4.78
CA LEU A 509 -19.62 -2.49 -3.60
C LEU A 509 -18.53 -3.05 -2.71
N THR A 510 -18.41 -2.54 -1.49
CA THR A 510 -17.70 -3.23 -0.40
C THR A 510 -18.72 -3.64 0.65
N ILE A 511 -18.51 -4.74 1.35
CA ILE A 511 -19.38 -5.12 2.47
C ILE A 511 -18.46 -5.42 3.65
N PRO A 512 -18.66 -4.79 4.83
CA PRO A 512 -17.88 -5.10 6.01
C PRO A 512 -17.93 -6.59 6.35
N PHE A 513 -16.84 -7.14 6.86
CA PHE A 513 -16.66 -8.59 7.05
C PHE A 513 -17.78 -9.21 7.89
N GLU A 514 -18.15 -8.57 9.00
CA GLU A 514 -19.18 -9.06 9.90
C GLU A 514 -20.57 -9.08 9.24
N GLU A 515 -20.87 -8.08 8.41
CA GLU A 515 -22.12 -8.02 7.65
C GLU A 515 -22.14 -9.07 6.52
N MET A 516 -21.01 -9.26 5.84
CA MET A 516 -20.84 -10.32 4.83
C MET A 516 -21.10 -11.71 5.43
N GLN A 517 -20.57 -12.00 6.62
CA GLN A 517 -20.83 -13.26 7.32
C GLN A 517 -22.33 -13.46 7.65
N GLN A 518 -23.03 -12.39 8.04
CA GLN A 518 -24.48 -12.44 8.29
C GLN A 518 -25.26 -12.71 7.01
N LEU A 519 -24.90 -12.04 5.91
CA LEU A 519 -25.51 -12.26 4.59
C LEU A 519 -25.29 -13.70 4.12
N GLN A 520 -24.07 -14.22 4.22
CA GLN A 520 -23.74 -15.61 3.85
C GLN A 520 -24.50 -16.62 4.72
N THR A 521 -24.63 -16.37 6.03
CA THR A 521 -25.41 -17.24 6.94
C THR A 521 -26.90 -17.25 6.57
N THR A 522 -27.45 -16.08 6.22
CA THR A 522 -28.85 -15.95 5.79
C THR A 522 -29.06 -16.62 4.43
N ALA A 523 -28.12 -16.44 3.51
CA ALA A 523 -28.10 -17.08 2.21
C ALA A 523 -28.08 -18.61 2.31
N ALA A 524 -27.22 -19.17 3.17
CA ALA A 524 -27.16 -20.61 3.40
C ALA A 524 -28.51 -21.17 3.87
N LYS A 525 -29.19 -20.48 4.79
CA LYS A 525 -30.53 -20.88 5.27
C LYS A 525 -31.57 -20.85 4.15
N ALA A 526 -31.59 -19.80 3.32
CA ALA A 526 -32.50 -19.69 2.18
C ALA A 526 -32.26 -20.82 1.16
N ARG A 527 -30.98 -21.10 0.87
CA ARG A 527 -30.57 -22.18 -0.04
C ARG A 527 -30.97 -23.58 0.46
N THR A 528 -30.84 -23.86 1.76
CA THR A 528 -31.28 -25.15 2.34
C THR A 528 -32.78 -25.40 2.16
N ARG A 529 -33.62 -24.36 2.26
CA ARG A 529 -35.07 -24.50 2.05
C ARG A 529 -35.41 -24.87 0.61
N GLN A 530 -34.64 -24.37 -0.35
CA GLN A 530 -34.83 -24.66 -1.77
C GLN A 530 -34.63 -26.14 -2.12
N SER A 531 -33.64 -26.77 -1.50
CA SER A 531 -33.33 -28.18 -1.76
C SER A 531 -34.44 -29.16 -1.30
N GLY A 532 -35.46 -28.71 -0.56
CA GLY A 532 -36.52 -29.56 0.00
C GLY A 532 -37.82 -29.65 -0.80
N ASN A 533 -37.98 -28.87 -1.89
CA ASN A 533 -39.26 -28.71 -2.59
C ASN A 533 -39.21 -29.23 -4.04
N SER A 534 -40.39 -29.55 -4.63
CA SER A 534 -40.51 -29.78 -6.08
C SER A 534 -40.30 -28.46 -6.83
N PRO A 535 -39.30 -28.36 -7.71
CA PRO A 535 -38.91 -27.08 -8.29
C PRO A 535 -39.94 -26.54 -9.28
N ARG A 536 -40.26 -25.25 -9.13
CA ARG A 536 -41.12 -24.46 -10.03
C ARG A 536 -40.29 -23.81 -11.13
N SER A 537 -40.93 -23.57 -12.28
CA SER A 537 -40.36 -22.74 -13.34
C SER A 537 -40.56 -21.25 -13.06
N PHE A 538 -39.89 -20.38 -13.82
CA PHE A 538 -40.11 -18.94 -13.76
C PHE A 538 -41.57 -18.58 -14.08
N ASP A 539 -42.09 -17.57 -13.37
CA ASP A 539 -43.39 -16.98 -13.64
C ASP A 539 -43.21 -15.52 -14.11
N SER A 540 -43.88 -15.16 -15.20
CA SER A 540 -43.90 -13.80 -15.76
C SER A 540 -44.82 -12.84 -14.99
N SER A 541 -45.45 -13.28 -13.90
CA SER A 541 -46.40 -12.48 -13.11
C SER A 541 -45.75 -11.43 -12.19
N GLN A 542 -44.41 -11.41 -12.09
CA GLN A 542 -43.69 -10.48 -11.22
C GLN A 542 -43.82 -9.02 -11.71
N PRO A 543 -44.08 -8.06 -10.81
CA PRO A 543 -44.18 -6.66 -11.19
C PRO A 543 -42.81 -6.11 -11.65
N PRO A 544 -42.77 -5.25 -12.69
CA PRO A 544 -41.52 -4.69 -13.19
C PRO A 544 -40.83 -3.82 -12.12
N VAL A 545 -39.50 -3.93 -12.03
CA VAL A 545 -38.69 -3.12 -11.08
C VAL A 545 -38.71 -1.66 -11.48
N TRP A 546 -38.57 -1.41 -12.78
CA TRP A 546 -38.65 -0.10 -13.41
C TRP A 546 -39.85 -0.08 -14.36
N SER A 547 -40.82 0.80 -14.11
CA SER A 547 -41.97 0.98 -15.00
C SER A 547 -41.62 1.90 -16.17
N ASP A 548 -42.41 1.85 -17.25
CA ASP A 548 -42.22 2.76 -18.39
C ASP A 548 -42.46 4.24 -18.01
N ASP A 549 -43.20 4.48 -16.93
CA ASP A 549 -43.46 5.81 -16.37
C ASP A 549 -42.32 6.34 -15.48
N ASP A 550 -41.40 5.46 -15.04
CA ASP A 550 -40.30 5.85 -14.17
C ASP A 550 -39.26 6.68 -14.96
N THR A 551 -39.05 7.91 -14.51
CA THR A 551 -38.09 8.85 -15.09
C THR A 551 -36.83 8.96 -14.25
N THR A 552 -35.72 9.33 -14.90
CA THR A 552 -34.47 9.64 -14.22
C THR A 552 -34.64 10.85 -13.31
N GLY A 553 -34.07 10.78 -12.11
CA GLY A 553 -34.02 11.88 -11.17
C GLY A 553 -33.16 13.05 -11.65
N SER A 554 -33.08 14.08 -10.81
CA SER A 554 -32.27 15.27 -11.11
C SER A 554 -30.77 14.90 -11.13
N PRO A 555 -29.95 15.44 -12.05
CA PRO A 555 -28.49 15.24 -12.04
C PRO A 555 -27.80 15.71 -10.74
N HIS A 556 -28.47 16.56 -9.95
CA HIS A 556 -27.96 17.06 -8.67
C HIS A 556 -28.39 16.19 -7.47
N GLU A 557 -29.31 15.25 -7.68
CA GLU A 557 -29.74 14.31 -6.64
C GLU A 557 -28.58 13.40 -6.24
N ARG A 558 -28.38 13.25 -4.93
CA ARG A 558 -27.31 12.41 -4.35
C ARG A 558 -27.94 11.27 -3.57
N SER A 559 -27.35 10.09 -3.70
CA SER A 559 -27.75 8.95 -2.89
C SER A 559 -27.19 9.09 -1.46
N PRO A 560 -27.98 8.75 -0.42
CA PRO A 560 -27.46 8.64 0.94
C PRO A 560 -26.62 7.38 1.18
N TYR A 561 -26.68 6.39 0.28
CA TYR A 561 -26.04 5.07 0.42
C TYR A 561 -24.64 4.99 -0.21
N PHE A 562 -24.27 6.01 -0.99
CA PHE A 562 -23.02 6.03 -1.75
C PHE A 562 -22.14 7.21 -1.34
N GLU A 563 -20.86 6.94 -1.10
CA GLU A 563 -19.84 7.91 -0.70
C GLU A 563 -18.94 8.26 -1.90
N ASP A 564 -18.71 9.56 -2.12
CA ASP A 564 -17.70 10.05 -3.08
C ASP A 564 -16.32 10.08 -2.42
N ARG A 565 -15.40 9.28 -2.97
CA ARG A 565 -14.02 9.07 -2.49
C ARG A 565 -13.00 9.31 -3.61
N ILE A 566 -13.37 10.10 -4.61
CA ILE A 566 -12.50 10.43 -5.74
C ILE A 566 -11.16 11.01 -5.22
N ARG A 567 -10.05 10.47 -5.74
CA ARG A 567 -8.66 10.87 -5.43
C ARG A 567 -8.21 10.64 -3.99
N ASP A 568 -8.98 9.91 -3.20
CA ASP A 568 -8.67 9.63 -1.81
C ASP A 568 -8.21 8.20 -1.61
N GLN A 569 -7.38 7.97 -0.60
CA GLN A 569 -7.01 6.61 -0.25
C GLN A 569 -8.25 5.86 0.27
N ILE A 570 -8.43 4.64 -0.23
CA ILE A 570 -9.65 3.84 0.04
C ILE A 570 -9.35 2.55 0.81
N TYR A 571 -8.09 2.11 0.83
CA TYR A 571 -7.69 0.83 1.42
C TYR A 571 -8.19 0.66 2.87
N TYR A 572 -7.94 1.61 3.77
CA TYR A 572 -8.29 1.44 5.18
C TYR A 572 -9.77 1.63 5.50
N ASP A 573 -10.53 2.30 4.62
CA ASP A 573 -11.94 2.65 4.86
C ASP A 573 -12.91 1.70 4.17
N PHE A 574 -12.47 1.00 3.11
CA PHE A 574 -13.29 0.14 2.26
C PHE A 574 -12.73 -1.29 2.15
N ILE A 575 -11.42 -1.46 1.99
CA ILE A 575 -10.80 -2.79 1.88
C ILE A 575 -10.61 -3.42 3.25
N ALA A 576 -9.88 -2.78 4.17
CA ALA A 576 -9.58 -3.34 5.48
C ALA A 576 -10.84 -3.77 6.25
N PRO A 577 -11.96 -3.02 6.29
CA PRO A 577 -13.18 -3.46 6.97
C PRO A 577 -13.84 -4.69 6.36
N SER A 578 -13.61 -4.99 5.08
CA SER A 578 -14.11 -6.20 4.41
C SER A 578 -13.29 -7.45 4.76
N CYS A 579 -12.13 -7.29 5.38
CA CYS A 579 -11.24 -8.37 5.75
C CYS A 579 -11.54 -8.96 7.14
N PRO A 580 -11.10 -10.21 7.41
CA PRO A 580 -11.21 -10.83 8.73
C PRO A 580 -10.65 -9.94 9.86
N PRO A 581 -11.24 -9.96 11.08
CA PRO A 581 -10.81 -9.11 12.20
C PRO A 581 -9.34 -9.26 12.60
N ASP A 582 -8.74 -10.43 12.39
CA ASP A 582 -7.34 -10.78 12.68
C ASP A 582 -6.39 -10.46 11.52
N SER A 583 -6.91 -10.03 10.37
CA SER A 583 -6.10 -9.75 9.19
C SER A 583 -5.09 -8.60 9.40
N PRO A 584 -3.91 -8.67 8.76
CA PRO A 584 -2.97 -7.55 8.74
C PRO A 584 -3.56 -6.23 8.20
N ALA A 585 -4.49 -6.29 7.25
CA ALA A 585 -5.16 -5.11 6.70
C ALA A 585 -5.91 -4.30 7.77
N ARG A 586 -6.55 -4.95 8.75
CA ARG A 586 -7.26 -4.29 9.85
C ARG A 586 -6.33 -3.87 10.98
N ASN A 587 -5.31 -4.67 11.27
CA ASN A 587 -4.48 -4.52 12.46
C ASN A 587 -3.16 -3.80 12.22
N THR A 588 -2.84 -3.42 10.98
CA THR A 588 -1.58 -2.74 10.64
C THR A 588 -1.82 -1.55 9.73
N ARG A 589 -1.18 -0.43 10.05
CA ARG A 589 -1.09 0.74 9.18
C ARG A 589 0.31 0.81 8.59
N TRP A 590 0.39 0.66 7.28
CA TRP A 590 1.65 0.77 6.56
C TRP A 590 1.92 2.24 6.26
N TRP A 591 3.03 2.79 6.74
CA TRP A 591 3.41 4.18 6.44
C TRP A 591 4.74 4.26 5.69
N ASN A 592 5.56 3.20 5.77
CA ASN A 592 6.88 3.16 5.20
C ASN A 592 6.83 2.83 3.70
N ARG A 593 6.73 3.85 2.85
CA ARG A 593 6.76 3.69 1.38
C ARG A 593 8.15 3.48 0.81
N LYS A 594 9.18 3.44 1.66
CA LYS A 594 10.58 3.30 1.26
C LYS A 594 11.00 1.84 1.24
N GLU A 595 10.64 1.08 2.26
CA GLU A 595 11.05 -0.32 2.44
C GLU A 595 9.92 -1.28 2.03
N ALA A 596 10.27 -2.41 1.43
CA ALA A 596 9.32 -3.44 1.04
C ALA A 596 8.77 -4.21 2.27
N CYS A 597 7.50 -4.63 2.19
CA CYS A 597 6.88 -5.48 3.21
C CYS A 597 7.13 -6.97 2.91
N HIS A 598 8.18 -7.54 3.50
CA HIS A 598 8.48 -8.96 3.34
C HIS A 598 7.37 -9.88 3.85
N LYS A 599 6.77 -9.57 5.00
CA LYS A 599 5.64 -10.35 5.56
C LYS A 599 4.42 -10.37 4.65
N CYS A 600 4.24 -9.35 3.83
CA CYS A 600 3.16 -9.26 2.86
C CYS A 600 3.40 -10.19 1.66
N LEU A 601 4.66 -10.45 1.30
CA LEU A 601 5.06 -11.31 0.18
C LEU A 601 5.01 -12.81 0.54
N LEU A 602 5.38 -13.17 1.78
CA LEU A 602 5.50 -14.57 2.22
C LEU A 602 4.29 -15.48 1.89
N PRO A 603 3.03 -15.05 2.03
CA PRO A 603 1.89 -15.92 1.74
C PRO A 603 1.73 -16.33 0.27
N HIS A 604 2.42 -15.66 -0.66
CA HIS A 604 2.25 -15.89 -2.10
C HIS A 604 3.55 -15.92 -2.91
N GLY A 605 4.71 -15.70 -2.29
CA GLY A 605 6.02 -15.76 -2.92
C GLY A 605 6.78 -17.04 -2.58
N ILE A 606 7.52 -17.58 -3.55
CA ILE A 606 8.44 -18.71 -3.35
C ILE A 606 9.81 -18.41 -3.95
N ARG A 607 10.86 -18.94 -3.34
CA ARG A 607 12.22 -18.86 -3.91
C ARG A 607 12.42 -19.96 -4.96
N VAL A 608 13.21 -19.66 -5.97
CA VAL A 608 13.58 -20.62 -7.02
C VAL A 608 15.09 -20.72 -7.18
N PHE A 609 15.59 -21.93 -7.42
CA PHE A 609 17.02 -22.26 -7.38
C PHE A 609 17.84 -21.71 -8.55
N GLU A 610 17.20 -21.35 -9.67
CA GLU A 610 17.83 -20.86 -10.90
C GLU A 610 18.44 -19.44 -10.79
N GLY A 611 18.91 -19.06 -9.59
CA GLY A 611 19.72 -17.87 -9.35
C GLY A 611 18.93 -16.56 -9.34
N LEU A 612 17.65 -16.61 -8.95
CA LEU A 612 16.84 -15.41 -8.78
C LEU A 612 17.07 -14.79 -7.40
N GLU A 613 17.47 -13.52 -7.40
CA GLU A 613 17.71 -12.76 -6.17
C GLU A 613 16.43 -12.59 -5.32
N ASN A 614 15.25 -12.65 -5.95
CA ASN A 614 13.96 -12.35 -5.33
C ASN A 614 12.94 -13.49 -5.52
N PRO A 615 12.03 -13.72 -4.55
CA PRO A 615 10.93 -14.68 -4.69
C PRO A 615 10.02 -14.36 -5.89
N VAL A 616 9.44 -15.40 -6.49
CA VAL A 616 8.45 -15.28 -7.57
C VAL A 616 7.06 -15.63 -7.04
N VAL A 617 6.01 -15.12 -7.69
CA VAL A 617 4.62 -15.41 -7.28
C VAL A 617 4.30 -16.89 -7.51
N SER A 618 4.02 -17.66 -6.45
CA SER A 618 3.56 -19.05 -6.56
C SER A 618 2.04 -19.17 -6.49
N ASN A 619 1.38 -18.29 -5.74
CA ASN A 619 -0.07 -18.32 -5.53
C ASN A 619 -0.70 -16.99 -5.97
N TRP A 620 -1.25 -16.95 -7.18
CA TRP A 620 -1.89 -15.75 -7.75
C TRP A 620 -3.12 -15.28 -6.98
N THR A 621 -3.93 -16.21 -6.46
CA THR A 621 -5.12 -15.88 -5.66
C THR A 621 -4.73 -15.11 -4.40
N ALA A 622 -3.66 -15.54 -3.73
CA ALA A 622 -3.10 -14.84 -2.58
C ALA A 622 -2.35 -13.56 -2.98
N ALA A 623 -1.64 -13.52 -4.12
CA ALA A 623 -0.97 -12.29 -4.59
C ALA A 623 -1.96 -11.14 -4.85
N THR A 624 -3.21 -11.46 -5.21
CA THR A 624 -4.29 -10.47 -5.43
C THR A 624 -5.20 -10.27 -4.21
N ASP A 625 -4.97 -10.99 -3.11
CA ASP A 625 -5.72 -10.78 -1.87
C ASP A 625 -5.12 -9.63 -1.06
N LEU A 626 -5.92 -8.60 -0.83
CA LEU A 626 -5.51 -7.39 -0.14
C LEU A 626 -5.47 -7.57 1.38
N CYS A 627 -6.08 -8.60 1.96
CA CYS A 627 -6.25 -8.72 3.41
C CYS A 627 -4.94 -8.94 4.20
N HIS A 628 -3.91 -9.53 3.60
CA HIS A 628 -2.57 -9.64 4.20
C HIS A 628 -1.55 -8.64 3.65
N GLN A 629 -1.95 -7.68 2.81
CA GLN A 629 -1.06 -6.77 2.08
C GLN A 629 -1.29 -5.27 2.37
N PRO A 630 -1.13 -4.80 3.62
CA PRO A 630 -1.37 -3.41 4.01
C PRO A 630 -0.44 -2.39 3.34
N ASP A 631 0.68 -2.83 2.74
CA ASP A 631 1.60 -1.98 2.00
C ASP A 631 1.09 -1.56 0.63
N LEU A 632 0.23 -2.38 -0.01
CA LEU A 632 -0.40 -2.04 -1.29
C LEU A 632 -1.32 -0.81 -1.21
N ALA A 633 -1.73 -0.40 0.00
CA ALA A 633 -2.43 0.86 0.24
C ALA A 633 -1.72 2.11 -0.33
N TYR A 634 -0.43 2.00 -0.64
CA TYR A 634 0.40 3.08 -1.19
C TYR A 634 1.21 2.68 -2.43
N LEU A 635 1.02 1.46 -2.95
CA LEU A 635 1.79 0.91 -4.09
C LEU A 635 0.91 0.59 -5.30
N ASP A 636 -0.34 1.04 -5.28
CA ASP A 636 -1.31 0.88 -6.38
C ASP A 636 -2.15 2.15 -6.57
N GLY A 637 -2.47 2.49 -7.83
CA GLY A 637 -3.15 3.73 -8.18
C GLY A 637 -4.63 3.77 -7.78
N PHE A 638 -5.34 2.64 -7.92
CA PHE A 638 -6.75 2.52 -7.54
C PHE A 638 -6.92 2.61 -6.02
N LEU A 639 -6.04 1.95 -5.26
CA LEU A 639 -6.11 1.96 -3.79
C LEU A 639 -5.73 3.30 -3.17
N LEU A 640 -4.78 4.02 -3.80
CA LEU A 640 -4.22 5.26 -3.27
C LEU A 640 -4.97 6.52 -3.72
N SER A 641 -5.39 6.59 -4.99
CA SER A 641 -6.05 7.78 -5.56
C SER A 641 -6.88 7.43 -6.80
N PRO A 642 -8.05 6.79 -6.64
CA PRO A 642 -8.92 6.36 -7.74
C PRO A 642 -9.55 7.55 -8.50
N ALA A 643 -9.97 7.35 -9.75
CA ALA A 643 -10.41 8.43 -10.64
C ALA A 643 -11.93 8.68 -10.56
N PRO A 644 -12.81 7.72 -10.89
CA PRO A 644 -14.10 7.64 -10.21
C PRO A 644 -14.01 6.70 -9.01
N ALA A 645 -14.50 7.15 -7.86
CA ALA A 645 -14.64 6.34 -6.67
C ALA A 645 -15.91 6.75 -5.96
N ILE A 646 -17.02 6.11 -6.35
CA ILE A 646 -18.29 6.27 -5.68
C ILE A 646 -18.66 4.89 -5.19
N PHE A 647 -18.61 4.68 -3.87
CA PHE A 647 -18.69 3.36 -3.28
C PHE A 647 -19.86 3.26 -2.30
N THR A 648 -20.35 2.05 -2.08
CA THR A 648 -21.30 1.75 -1.02
C THR A 648 -20.77 0.63 -0.14
N LYS A 649 -21.21 0.67 1.13
CA LYS A 649 -20.98 -0.39 2.11
C LYS A 649 -22.18 -1.32 2.26
N GLU A 650 -23.32 -0.97 1.66
CA GLU A 650 -24.56 -1.72 1.72
C GLU A 650 -24.69 -2.68 0.52
N PRO A 651 -25.36 -3.84 0.67
CA PRO A 651 -25.45 -4.86 -0.37
C PRO A 651 -26.38 -4.47 -1.54
N PHE A 652 -25.93 -3.53 -2.38
CA PHE A 652 -26.53 -3.14 -3.66
C PHE A 652 -26.06 -4.08 -4.78
N PRO A 653 -26.95 -4.60 -5.64
CA PRO A 653 -26.58 -5.53 -6.70
C PRO A 653 -25.99 -4.81 -7.91
N VAL A 654 -24.71 -4.48 -7.83
CA VAL A 654 -23.97 -3.80 -8.90
C VAL A 654 -23.27 -4.80 -9.80
N PHE A 655 -23.53 -4.73 -11.10
CA PHE A 655 -22.83 -5.52 -12.10
C PHE A 655 -21.65 -4.72 -12.68
N SER A 656 -20.43 -5.25 -12.59
CA SER A 656 -19.20 -4.56 -12.99
C SER A 656 -18.33 -5.44 -13.87
N GLN A 657 -17.54 -4.83 -14.75
CA GLN A 657 -16.62 -5.56 -15.64
C GLN A 657 -15.44 -6.22 -14.88
N SER A 658 -15.12 -5.67 -13.71
CA SER A 658 -14.04 -6.17 -12.85
C SER A 658 -14.19 -5.70 -11.40
N ARG A 659 -13.51 -6.37 -10.48
CA ARG A 659 -13.41 -5.99 -9.06
C ARG A 659 -12.08 -6.43 -8.44
N THR A 660 -11.74 -5.90 -7.27
CA THR A 660 -10.56 -6.33 -6.48
C THR A 660 -10.99 -7.13 -5.25
N SER A 661 -10.05 -7.75 -4.52
CA SER A 661 -10.34 -8.30 -3.18
C SER A 661 -10.97 -7.22 -2.30
N GLY A 662 -11.97 -7.61 -1.48
CA GLY A 662 -12.78 -6.74 -0.64
C GLY A 662 -13.99 -6.07 -1.32
N PHE A 663 -14.03 -6.06 -2.67
CA PHE A 663 -15.21 -5.64 -3.43
C PHE A 663 -16.07 -6.83 -3.82
N HIS A 664 -17.39 -6.63 -3.86
CA HIS A 664 -18.40 -7.68 -4.02
C HIS A 664 -19.34 -7.42 -5.21
N ASP A 665 -18.97 -6.54 -6.14
CA ASP A 665 -19.69 -6.37 -7.41
C ASP A 665 -19.85 -7.73 -8.13
N ILE A 666 -20.95 -7.90 -8.86
CA ILE A 666 -21.22 -9.09 -9.68
C ILE A 666 -20.46 -8.94 -10.99
N VAL A 667 -19.51 -9.84 -11.27
CA VAL A 667 -18.62 -9.68 -12.43
C VAL A 667 -19.33 -10.12 -13.71
N VAL A 668 -19.30 -9.24 -14.73
CA VAL A 668 -19.81 -9.54 -16.08
C VAL A 668 -18.68 -9.61 -17.11
N PRO A 669 -18.87 -10.35 -18.22
CA PRO A 669 -18.00 -10.22 -19.38
C PRO A 669 -17.95 -8.77 -19.87
N SER A 670 -16.74 -8.28 -20.14
CA SER A 670 -16.55 -6.88 -20.50
C SER A 670 -17.07 -6.56 -21.91
N PRO A 671 -17.92 -5.52 -22.07
CA PRO A 671 -18.23 -4.92 -23.38
C PRO A 671 -17.00 -4.54 -24.21
N TRP A 672 -15.91 -4.11 -23.56
CA TRP A 672 -14.67 -3.76 -24.24
C TRP A 672 -14.07 -4.94 -25.00
N ASN A 673 -14.08 -6.12 -24.37
CA ASN A 673 -13.56 -7.33 -24.99
C ASN A 673 -14.56 -7.98 -25.96
N TYR A 674 -15.86 -7.87 -25.71
CA TYR A 674 -16.89 -8.39 -26.61
C TYR A 674 -16.92 -7.65 -27.96
N ASP A 675 -16.80 -6.32 -27.93
CA ASP A 675 -16.74 -5.47 -29.13
C ASP A 675 -15.36 -5.47 -29.82
N ASP A 676 -14.37 -6.19 -29.29
CA ASP A 676 -12.98 -6.17 -29.74
C ASP A 676 -12.40 -4.74 -29.89
N LYS A 677 -12.60 -3.87 -28.88
CA LYS A 677 -12.04 -2.50 -28.87
C LYS A 677 -10.51 -2.48 -28.97
N ALA A 678 -9.84 -3.59 -28.68
CA ALA A 678 -8.44 -3.85 -28.95
C ALA A 678 -8.31 -5.18 -29.73
N PRO A 679 -8.46 -5.18 -31.06
CA PRO A 679 -8.58 -6.41 -31.84
C PRO A 679 -7.23 -7.13 -31.94
N TYR A 680 -7.27 -8.45 -31.88
CA TYR A 680 -6.14 -9.31 -32.23
C TYR A 680 -6.19 -9.65 -33.73
N SER A 681 -5.04 -9.56 -34.41
CA SER A 681 -4.88 -9.84 -35.84
C SER A 681 -3.87 -10.96 -36.02
N GLN A 682 -4.34 -12.13 -36.49
CA GLN A 682 -3.48 -13.29 -36.68
C GLN A 682 -2.49 -13.11 -37.83
N ASP A 683 -2.88 -12.37 -38.88
CA ASP A 683 -2.05 -12.13 -40.07
C ASP A 683 -0.83 -11.25 -39.77
N GLU A 684 -0.93 -10.42 -38.73
CA GLU A 684 0.14 -9.52 -38.29
C GLU A 684 1.04 -10.13 -37.21
N ASP A 685 0.59 -11.22 -36.58
CA ASP A 685 1.36 -11.90 -35.55
C ASP A 685 2.43 -12.83 -36.15
N ILE A 686 3.68 -12.55 -35.80
CA ILE A 686 4.85 -13.27 -36.33
C ILE A 686 5.23 -14.47 -35.45
N GLU A 687 5.85 -15.49 -36.07
CA GLU A 687 6.35 -16.67 -35.36
C GLU A 687 7.35 -16.31 -34.25
N TRP A 688 7.38 -17.12 -33.18
CA TRP A 688 8.17 -16.89 -31.97
C TRP A 688 9.65 -16.62 -32.28
N GLU A 689 10.25 -17.40 -33.18
CA GLU A 689 11.67 -17.32 -33.55
C GLU A 689 12.03 -15.98 -34.20
N ARG A 690 11.04 -15.27 -34.76
CA ARG A 690 11.21 -13.98 -35.44
C ARG A 690 10.90 -12.80 -34.52
N LYS A 691 10.37 -13.04 -33.32
CA LYS A 691 10.05 -11.99 -32.36
C LYS A 691 11.31 -11.33 -31.82
N LYS A 692 11.22 -10.02 -31.57
CA LYS A 692 12.29 -9.28 -30.90
C LYS A 692 12.32 -9.68 -29.43
N ASN A 693 13.48 -10.11 -28.95
CA ASN A 693 13.73 -10.43 -27.54
C ASN A 693 13.79 -9.15 -26.67
N ILE A 694 12.64 -8.50 -26.51
CA ILE A 694 12.48 -7.20 -25.85
C ILE A 694 11.20 -7.24 -25.02
N MET A 695 11.26 -6.72 -23.80
CA MET A 695 10.06 -6.37 -23.02
C MET A 695 9.44 -5.10 -23.59
N PHE A 696 8.23 -5.23 -24.13
CA PHE A 696 7.51 -4.12 -24.76
C PHE A 696 6.29 -3.68 -23.97
N TRP A 697 6.12 -2.36 -23.83
CA TRP A 697 4.91 -1.75 -23.29
C TRP A 697 4.74 -0.30 -23.76
N ARG A 698 3.52 0.05 -24.15
CA ARG A 698 3.04 1.42 -24.36
C ARG A 698 1.71 1.60 -23.65
N GLY A 699 1.52 2.74 -23.00
CA GLY A 699 0.27 3.03 -22.32
C GLY A 699 0.23 4.43 -21.71
N SER A 700 -0.95 4.84 -21.28
CA SER A 700 -1.17 6.07 -20.52
C SER A 700 -1.06 5.81 -19.00
N SER A 701 -0.86 6.88 -18.22
CA SER A 701 -0.95 6.86 -16.75
C SER A 701 -2.41 6.84 -16.27
N SER A 702 -3.12 5.75 -16.56
CA SER A 702 -4.56 5.65 -16.32
C SER A 702 -4.94 4.89 -15.04
N ASP A 703 -3.96 4.39 -14.29
CA ASP A 703 -4.09 3.55 -13.09
C ASP A 703 -4.66 4.26 -11.86
N GLY A 704 -4.72 5.59 -11.89
CA GLY A 704 -5.41 6.40 -10.91
C GLY A 704 -5.42 7.86 -11.34
N TYR A 705 -5.82 8.74 -10.44
CA TYR A 705 -5.71 10.17 -10.60
C TYR A 705 -4.52 10.69 -9.79
N ALA A 706 -3.50 11.24 -10.45
CA ALA A 706 -2.34 11.77 -9.74
C ALA A 706 -2.69 13.06 -9.00
N ALA A 707 -2.91 12.95 -7.69
CA ALA A 707 -3.10 14.08 -6.82
C ALA A 707 -2.16 13.99 -5.61
N ARG A 708 -1.53 15.11 -5.25
CA ARG A 708 -0.74 15.25 -4.01
C ARG A 708 0.44 14.27 -3.97
N GLY A 709 1.06 13.98 -5.11
CA GLY A 709 2.17 13.03 -5.24
C GLY A 709 1.76 11.55 -5.23
N ALA A 710 0.46 11.22 -5.32
CA ALA A 710 0.00 9.82 -5.30
C ALA A 710 0.64 8.95 -6.41
N TRP A 711 0.91 9.54 -7.58
CA TRP A 711 1.53 8.82 -8.71
C TRP A 711 2.89 8.20 -8.40
N GLN A 712 3.58 8.65 -7.36
CA GLN A 712 4.85 8.09 -6.92
C GLN A 712 4.72 6.61 -6.52
N GLY A 713 3.51 6.17 -6.13
CA GLY A 713 3.19 4.79 -5.79
C GLY A 713 2.49 3.99 -6.90
N PHE A 714 2.15 4.62 -8.03
CA PHE A 714 1.32 4.00 -9.07
C PHE A 714 2.02 2.84 -9.76
N LEU A 715 1.32 1.72 -9.97
CA LEU A 715 1.89 0.49 -10.54
C LEU A 715 2.54 0.74 -11.90
N ARG A 716 1.87 1.47 -12.82
CA ARG A 716 2.41 1.74 -14.16
C ARG A 716 3.61 2.67 -14.09
N ALA A 717 3.56 3.68 -13.24
CA ALA A 717 4.68 4.60 -13.04
C ALA A 717 5.92 3.86 -12.52
N ARG A 718 5.73 3.00 -11.51
CA ARG A 718 6.79 2.17 -10.92
C ARG A 718 7.34 1.18 -11.93
N PHE A 719 6.50 0.55 -12.76
CA PHE A 719 6.94 -0.33 -13.84
C PHE A 719 7.84 0.38 -14.85
N VAL A 720 7.44 1.55 -15.36
CA VAL A 720 8.26 2.33 -16.29
C VAL A 720 9.60 2.73 -15.63
N GLN A 721 9.58 3.11 -14.35
CA GLN A 721 10.79 3.42 -13.59
C GLN A 721 11.73 2.20 -13.47
N VAL A 722 11.20 1.03 -13.11
CA VAL A 722 11.97 -0.21 -12.97
C VAL A 722 12.55 -0.64 -14.32
N ALA A 723 11.76 -0.61 -15.39
CA ALA A 723 12.22 -0.94 -16.74
C ALA A 723 13.38 -0.03 -17.20
N ASN A 724 13.25 1.28 -17.00
CA ASN A 724 14.30 2.25 -17.33
C ASN A 724 15.56 2.04 -16.47
N ALA A 725 15.40 1.73 -15.18
CA ALA A 725 16.52 1.46 -14.28
C ALA A 725 17.29 0.21 -14.73
N ILE A 726 16.60 -0.89 -15.02
CA ILE A 726 17.23 -2.13 -15.51
C ILE A 726 17.98 -1.84 -16.82
N GLN A 727 17.36 -1.13 -17.76
CA GLN A 727 18.00 -0.77 -19.03
C GLN A 727 19.26 0.08 -18.83
N SER A 728 19.24 1.03 -17.90
CA SER A 728 20.40 1.90 -17.62
C SER A 728 21.60 1.13 -17.06
N VAL A 729 21.35 0.19 -16.13
CA VAL A 729 22.40 -0.68 -15.56
C VAL A 729 22.99 -1.61 -16.62
N SER A 730 22.13 -2.13 -17.51
CA SER A 730 22.55 -3.00 -18.61
C SER A 730 23.49 -2.27 -19.58
N LYS A 731 23.14 -1.03 -19.96
CA LYS A 731 23.99 -0.17 -20.82
C LYS A 731 25.32 0.17 -20.16
N PHE A 732 25.31 0.54 -18.87
CA PHE A 732 26.54 0.88 -18.15
C PHE A 732 27.52 -0.31 -18.08
N ARG A 733 27.02 -1.52 -17.84
CA ARG A 733 27.85 -2.74 -17.85
C ARG A 733 28.42 -3.08 -19.23
N GLN A 734 27.68 -2.80 -20.30
CA GLN A 734 28.15 -2.99 -21.66
C GLN A 734 29.29 -2.02 -22.02
N ASP A 735 29.26 -0.78 -21.53
CA ASP A 735 30.31 0.20 -21.74
C ASP A 735 31.60 -0.09 -20.94
N GLU A 736 31.50 -0.80 -19.81
CA GLU A 736 32.65 -1.14 -18.94
C GLU A 736 33.40 -2.45 -19.30
N GLN A 737 32.86 -3.34 -20.13
CA GLN A 737 33.53 -4.63 -20.47
C GLN A 737 34.42 -4.55 -21.72
N PRO A 738 35.76 -4.76 -21.62
CA PRO A 738 36.63 -4.99 -22.77
C PRO A 738 36.95 -6.49 -22.98
N ALA A 739 36.91 -6.89 -24.26
CA ALA A 739 37.72 -7.91 -24.94
C ALA A 739 37.69 -9.42 -24.56
N PHE A 740 37.22 -9.89 -23.40
CA PHE A 740 37.29 -11.34 -23.06
C PHE A 740 36.09 -11.92 -22.26
N GLY A 741 34.91 -11.33 -22.38
CA GLY A 741 33.66 -11.88 -21.81
C GLY A 741 32.68 -12.29 -22.91
N THR A 742 31.97 -13.41 -22.72
CA THR A 742 30.78 -13.74 -23.51
C THR A 742 29.78 -12.59 -23.35
N ARG A 743 29.34 -12.02 -24.48
CA ARG A 743 28.30 -10.99 -24.53
C ARG A 743 27.06 -11.57 -23.85
N THR A 744 26.73 -11.09 -22.65
CA THR A 744 25.45 -11.45 -22.02
C THR A 744 24.36 -10.80 -22.85
N ASP A 745 23.61 -11.59 -23.62
CA ASP A 745 22.41 -11.17 -24.36
C ASP A 745 21.31 -10.77 -23.36
N GLU A 746 21.52 -9.70 -22.59
CA GLU A 746 20.52 -9.19 -21.65
C GLU A 746 19.30 -8.67 -22.44
N VAL A 747 18.09 -9.07 -22.01
CA VAL A 747 16.83 -8.64 -22.63
C VAL A 747 16.71 -7.12 -22.55
N ASN A 748 16.46 -6.49 -23.69
CA ASN A 748 16.30 -5.05 -23.75
C ASN A 748 14.86 -4.63 -23.38
N PHE A 749 14.69 -3.37 -22.96
CA PHE A 749 13.39 -2.80 -22.63
C PHE A 749 13.01 -1.74 -23.65
N ASP A 750 11.80 -1.85 -24.18
CA ASP A 750 11.15 -0.77 -24.89
C ASP A 750 9.80 -0.46 -24.25
N VAL A 751 9.88 0.27 -23.13
CA VAL A 751 8.77 0.60 -22.23
C VAL A 751 8.67 2.12 -22.10
N GLY A 752 7.45 2.66 -22.08
CA GLY A 752 7.24 4.04 -21.70
C GLY A 752 5.83 4.57 -21.90
N PHE A 753 5.54 5.69 -21.25
CA PHE A 753 4.27 6.39 -21.38
C PHE A 753 4.11 7.04 -22.75
N VAL A 754 2.89 7.02 -23.29
CA VAL A 754 2.52 7.72 -24.54
C VAL A 754 1.46 8.78 -24.27
N GLY A 755 1.42 9.80 -25.14
CA GLY A 755 0.50 10.93 -24.99
C GLY A 755 0.80 11.79 -23.77
N ASP A 756 -0.09 12.74 -23.50
CA ASP A 756 0.03 13.64 -22.36
C ASP A 756 -0.50 13.06 -21.04
N PHE A 757 0.11 13.49 -19.95
CA PHE A 757 -0.41 13.24 -18.60
C PHE A 757 -1.61 14.16 -18.33
N THR A 758 -2.83 13.59 -18.35
CA THR A 758 -4.10 14.34 -18.21
C THR A 758 -4.88 14.02 -16.94
N LYS A 759 -4.77 12.80 -16.39
CA LYS A 759 -5.42 12.39 -15.14
C LYS A 759 -4.61 12.83 -13.91
N CYS A 760 -4.35 14.12 -13.76
CA CYS A 760 -3.47 14.63 -12.72
C CYS A 760 -3.72 16.11 -12.37
N HIS A 761 -3.31 16.54 -11.17
CA HIS A 761 -3.15 17.98 -10.89
C HIS A 761 -1.97 18.54 -11.69
N SER A 762 -2.00 19.84 -12.01
CA SER A 762 -0.96 20.53 -12.80
C SER A 762 0.47 20.21 -12.34
N ASP A 763 0.70 20.28 -11.03
CA ASP A 763 2.02 20.07 -10.42
C ASP A 763 2.47 18.61 -10.56
N ASP A 764 1.53 17.68 -10.41
CA ASP A 764 1.76 16.23 -10.55
C ASP A 764 1.99 15.86 -12.01
N CYS A 765 1.21 16.42 -12.95
CA CYS A 765 1.43 16.24 -14.39
C CYS A 765 2.83 16.69 -14.79
N GLN A 766 3.24 17.89 -14.35
CA GLN A 766 4.59 18.40 -14.61
C GLN A 766 5.66 17.50 -13.97
N SER A 767 5.41 16.98 -12.76
CA SER A 767 6.31 16.06 -12.07
C SER A 767 6.51 14.75 -12.83
N GLN A 768 5.44 14.19 -13.37
CA GLN A 768 5.51 13.01 -14.22
C GLN A 768 6.28 13.30 -15.53
N ARG A 769 6.05 14.46 -16.17
CA ARG A 769 6.82 14.89 -17.35
C ARG A 769 8.31 14.99 -17.05
N ASP A 770 8.66 15.74 -16.02
CA ASP A 770 10.07 15.93 -15.63
C ASP A 770 10.75 14.59 -15.30
N THR A 771 10.01 13.65 -14.71
CA THR A 771 10.52 12.34 -14.30
C THR A 771 10.68 11.38 -15.48
N PHE A 772 9.68 11.26 -16.36
CA PHE A 772 9.66 10.25 -17.42
C PHE A 772 10.16 10.75 -18.78
N TRP A 773 10.11 12.05 -19.04
CA TRP A 773 10.51 12.66 -20.31
C TRP A 773 11.75 13.55 -20.18
N GLY A 774 12.08 13.96 -18.96
CA GLY A 774 13.18 14.87 -18.65
C GLY A 774 12.69 16.30 -18.39
N VAL A 775 13.45 17.04 -17.59
CA VAL A 775 13.12 18.42 -17.21
C VAL A 775 13.08 19.31 -18.45
N GLY A 776 11.97 20.02 -18.65
CA GLY A 776 11.75 20.90 -19.80
C GLY A 776 11.24 20.18 -21.06
N ALA A 777 11.00 18.88 -21.01
CA ALA A 777 10.33 18.17 -22.10
C ALA A 777 8.83 18.50 -22.14
N HIS A 778 8.32 18.80 -23.33
CA HIS A 778 6.91 19.12 -23.55
C HIS A 778 6.10 17.99 -24.18
N SER A 779 6.74 16.91 -24.62
CA SER A 779 6.10 15.77 -25.26
C SER A 779 6.79 14.47 -24.87
N SER A 780 6.06 13.36 -24.94
CA SER A 780 6.63 12.03 -24.66
C SER A 780 7.76 11.67 -25.64
N PRO A 781 8.87 11.08 -25.17
CA PRO A 781 9.91 10.51 -26.03
C PRO A 781 9.44 9.22 -26.72
N LYS A 782 8.32 8.63 -26.29
CA LYS A 782 7.72 7.43 -26.87
C LYS A 782 6.41 7.80 -27.58
N GLY A 783 6.33 7.49 -28.87
CA GLY A 783 5.11 7.66 -29.65
C GLY A 783 4.07 6.57 -29.38
N THR A 784 2.81 6.89 -29.66
CA THR A 784 1.73 5.90 -29.79
C THR A 784 2.09 4.91 -30.90
N VAL A 785 1.77 3.63 -30.68
CA VAL A 785 1.97 2.57 -31.67
C VAL A 785 0.60 1.98 -32.02
N ASP A 786 0.48 1.47 -33.24
CA ASP A 786 -0.65 0.60 -33.57
C ASP A 786 -0.65 -0.61 -32.62
N PHE A 787 -1.83 -1.07 -32.24
CA PHE A 787 -1.96 -2.19 -31.33
C PHE A 787 -1.32 -3.46 -31.91
N ALA A 788 -1.38 -3.68 -33.22
CA ALA A 788 -0.80 -4.87 -33.84
C ALA A 788 0.75 -4.91 -33.82
N GLU A 789 1.41 -3.76 -33.59
CA GLU A 789 2.87 -3.73 -33.41
C GLU A 789 3.35 -4.52 -32.18
N HIS A 790 2.47 -4.76 -31.20
CA HIS A 790 2.80 -5.56 -30.00
C HIS A 790 3.21 -6.99 -30.37
N TRP A 791 2.66 -7.54 -31.45
CA TRP A 791 2.92 -8.93 -31.86
C TRP A 791 4.36 -9.18 -32.32
N LYS A 792 5.16 -8.13 -32.55
CA LYS A 792 6.57 -8.23 -32.95
C LYS A 792 7.52 -8.53 -31.80
N TYR A 793 7.04 -8.51 -30.55
CA TYR A 793 7.87 -8.60 -29.35
C TYR A 793 7.61 -9.89 -28.58
N ALA A 794 8.67 -10.53 -28.09
CA ALA A 794 8.57 -11.81 -27.39
C ALA A 794 7.94 -11.67 -26.00
N HIS A 795 8.12 -10.53 -25.34
CA HIS A 795 7.71 -10.31 -23.95
C HIS A 795 6.76 -9.11 -23.86
N LEU A 796 5.50 -9.36 -23.47
CA LEU A 796 4.46 -8.34 -23.33
C LEU A 796 4.03 -8.19 -21.86
N MET A 797 4.09 -6.97 -21.34
CA MET A 797 3.60 -6.68 -19.98
C MET A 797 2.13 -6.23 -20.02
N ASP A 798 1.29 -6.91 -19.26
CA ASP A 798 -0.08 -6.50 -18.95
C ASP A 798 -0.13 -5.88 -17.55
N LEU A 799 -0.77 -4.70 -17.47
CA LEU A 799 -0.88 -3.90 -16.25
C LEU A 799 -2.27 -3.31 -16.15
N ASP A 800 -2.89 -3.44 -14.98
CA ASP A 800 -4.17 -2.80 -14.69
C ASP A 800 -4.11 -1.27 -14.88
N GLY A 801 -5.25 -0.71 -15.25
CA GLY A 801 -5.51 0.72 -15.34
C GLY A 801 -6.34 1.16 -14.13
N ALA A 802 -7.31 2.05 -14.36
CA ALA A 802 -8.30 2.42 -13.34
C ALA A 802 -9.16 1.21 -12.94
N GLY A 803 -9.35 0.28 -13.88
CA GLY A 803 -9.87 -1.06 -13.68
C GLY A 803 -8.98 -2.09 -14.38
N PHE A 804 -9.55 -3.25 -14.71
CA PHE A 804 -8.83 -4.30 -15.44
C PHE A 804 -8.24 -3.84 -16.79
N SER A 805 -7.17 -4.49 -17.23
CA SER A 805 -6.61 -4.27 -18.57
C SER A 805 -7.40 -5.00 -19.66
N GLY A 806 -8.07 -4.25 -20.54
CA GLY A 806 -8.72 -4.78 -21.74
C GLY A 806 -7.77 -5.40 -22.77
N ARG A 807 -6.45 -5.24 -22.61
CA ARG A 807 -5.42 -5.78 -23.52
C ARG A 807 -5.03 -7.22 -23.25
N PHE A 808 -5.40 -7.75 -22.08
CA PHE A 808 -4.95 -9.06 -21.64
C PHE A 808 -5.39 -10.20 -22.56
N ILE A 809 -6.68 -10.26 -22.92
CA ILE A 809 -7.20 -11.31 -23.82
C ILE A 809 -6.50 -11.27 -25.19
N PRO A 810 -6.38 -10.11 -25.88
CA PRO A 810 -5.60 -10.01 -27.11
C PRO A 810 -4.14 -10.43 -26.95
N PHE A 811 -3.50 -10.08 -25.83
CA PHE A 811 -2.12 -10.50 -25.55
C PHE A 811 -2.00 -12.02 -25.43
N LEU A 812 -2.92 -12.67 -24.71
CA LEU A 812 -2.96 -14.13 -24.62
C LEU A 812 -3.18 -14.79 -25.98
N ARG A 813 -3.97 -14.19 -26.87
CA ARG A 813 -4.20 -14.71 -28.24
C ARG A 813 -2.96 -14.63 -29.14
N SER A 814 -1.98 -13.81 -28.78
CA SER A 814 -0.73 -13.68 -29.55
C SER A 814 0.24 -14.81 -29.27
N ARG A 815 1.22 -15.00 -30.16
CA ARG A 815 2.36 -15.89 -29.92
C ARG A 815 3.37 -15.36 -28.91
N SER A 816 3.06 -14.33 -28.11
CA SER A 816 4.03 -13.66 -27.22
C SER A 816 3.86 -14.11 -25.77
N LEU A 817 4.95 -14.10 -24.98
CA LEU A 817 4.87 -14.40 -23.56
C LEU A 817 4.29 -13.20 -22.81
N VAL A 818 3.15 -13.43 -22.15
CA VAL A 818 2.44 -12.41 -21.37
C VAL A 818 2.87 -12.45 -19.91
N TYR A 819 3.28 -11.30 -19.39
CA TYR A 819 3.53 -11.05 -17.98
C TYR A 819 2.37 -10.23 -17.43
N ARG A 820 1.82 -10.57 -16.26
CA ARG A 820 0.67 -9.85 -15.69
C ARG A 820 0.95 -9.40 -14.27
N ALA A 821 0.84 -8.10 -14.00
CA ALA A 821 0.75 -7.54 -12.65
C ALA A 821 -0.52 -6.69 -12.51
N GLY A 822 -1.29 -6.94 -11.46
CA GLY A 822 -2.58 -6.29 -11.25
C GLY A 822 -3.37 -6.88 -10.09
N LEU A 823 -4.44 -6.20 -9.70
CA LEU A 823 -5.34 -6.56 -8.59
C LEU A 823 -6.74 -6.95 -9.07
N PHE A 824 -7.10 -6.58 -10.30
CA PHE A 824 -8.46 -6.73 -10.81
C PHE A 824 -8.71 -8.15 -11.32
N ARG A 825 -9.79 -8.73 -10.79
CA ARG A 825 -10.40 -9.99 -11.24
C ARG A 825 -11.54 -9.68 -12.22
N THR A 826 -11.70 -10.55 -13.20
CA THR A 826 -12.67 -10.45 -14.31
C THR A 826 -13.38 -11.79 -14.49
N TRP A 827 -14.30 -11.89 -15.45
CA TRP A 827 -15.05 -13.12 -15.76
C TRP A 827 -14.18 -14.34 -16.11
N PHE A 828 -12.93 -14.12 -16.52
CA PHE A 828 -11.97 -15.18 -16.86
C PHE A 828 -11.03 -15.57 -15.72
N GLY A 829 -11.21 -15.02 -14.50
CA GLY A 829 -10.31 -15.20 -13.37
C GLY A 829 -10.12 -16.66 -12.92
N GLU A 830 -11.20 -17.45 -12.92
CA GLU A 830 -11.15 -18.89 -12.61
C GLU A 830 -10.63 -19.75 -13.77
N ARG A 831 -10.68 -19.23 -15.01
CA ARG A 831 -10.45 -19.99 -16.25
C ARG A 831 -9.02 -19.87 -16.76
N VAL A 832 -8.31 -18.80 -16.40
CA VAL A 832 -6.98 -18.49 -16.91
C VAL A 832 -5.96 -18.63 -15.79
N HIS A 833 -5.20 -19.72 -15.82
CA HIS A 833 -4.23 -20.04 -14.78
C HIS A 833 -2.84 -19.42 -14.99
N ALA A 834 -2.32 -18.83 -13.92
CA ALA A 834 -0.93 -18.38 -13.82
C ALA A 834 0.05 -19.55 -14.03
N TRP A 835 1.22 -19.27 -14.59
CA TRP A 835 2.28 -20.22 -14.97
C TRP A 835 1.93 -21.23 -16.07
N ARG A 836 0.63 -21.44 -16.37
CA ARG A 836 0.18 -22.21 -17.53
C ARG A 836 -0.02 -21.33 -18.76
N HIS A 837 -0.78 -20.24 -18.60
CA HIS A 837 -1.18 -19.38 -19.73
C HIS A 837 -0.43 -18.03 -19.76
N TYR A 838 0.16 -17.62 -18.64
CA TYR A 838 0.90 -16.36 -18.51
C TYR A 838 1.86 -16.41 -17.31
N VAL A 839 2.80 -15.48 -17.24
CA VAL A 839 3.73 -15.33 -16.11
C VAL A 839 3.17 -14.30 -15.12
N PRO A 840 2.82 -14.69 -13.87
CA PRO A 840 2.39 -13.74 -12.85
C PRO A 840 3.57 -12.90 -12.36
N VAL A 841 3.32 -11.62 -12.11
CA VAL A 841 4.26 -10.66 -11.53
C VAL A 841 3.58 -9.93 -10.39
N ASP A 842 4.25 -9.84 -9.25
CA ASP A 842 3.78 -9.15 -8.06
C ASP A 842 3.64 -7.64 -8.30
N ALA A 843 2.68 -7.01 -7.62
CA ALA A 843 2.47 -5.56 -7.70
C ALA A 843 3.70 -4.75 -7.23
N ARG A 844 4.64 -5.37 -6.50
CA ARG A 844 5.91 -4.76 -6.08
C ARG A 844 6.97 -4.78 -7.18
N LEU A 845 6.83 -5.62 -8.21
CA LEU A 845 7.73 -5.74 -9.37
C LEU A 845 9.18 -6.14 -9.05
N HIS A 846 9.42 -6.64 -7.84
CA HIS A 846 10.76 -6.96 -7.34
C HIS A 846 11.45 -8.09 -8.11
N GLU A 847 10.68 -9.03 -8.66
CA GLU A 847 11.15 -10.21 -9.38
C GLU A 847 11.32 -10.00 -10.89
N LEU A 848 10.82 -8.89 -11.44
CA LEU A 848 10.71 -8.67 -12.89
C LEU A 848 12.03 -8.82 -13.64
N ARG A 849 13.11 -8.24 -13.10
CA ARG A 849 14.46 -8.35 -13.70
C ARG A 849 14.88 -9.82 -13.82
N GLY A 850 14.62 -10.57 -12.77
CA GLY A 850 14.97 -11.97 -12.68
C GLY A 850 14.16 -12.83 -13.65
N LEU A 851 12.84 -12.66 -13.67
CA LEU A 851 11.96 -13.36 -14.61
C LEU A 851 12.37 -13.11 -16.07
N LEU A 852 12.69 -11.86 -16.44
CA LEU A 852 13.14 -11.54 -17.80
C LEU A 852 14.51 -12.14 -18.12
N ARG A 853 15.43 -12.20 -17.15
CA ARG A 853 16.70 -12.90 -17.33
C ARG A 853 16.47 -14.39 -17.62
N TYR A 854 15.62 -15.06 -16.84
CA TYR A 854 15.29 -16.46 -17.07
C TYR A 854 14.63 -16.67 -18.43
N PHE A 855 13.46 -16.06 -18.66
CA PHE A 855 12.67 -16.33 -19.87
C PHE A 855 13.26 -15.77 -21.18
N GLY A 856 14.17 -14.80 -21.12
CA GLY A 856 14.71 -14.17 -22.32
C GLY A 856 16.20 -14.43 -22.58
N THR A 857 16.96 -14.96 -21.62
CA THR A 857 18.40 -15.23 -21.82
C THR A 857 18.81 -16.69 -21.60
N ASP A 858 18.14 -17.40 -20.69
CA ASP A 858 18.41 -18.81 -20.45
C ASP A 858 17.78 -19.68 -21.55
N ASP A 859 18.49 -20.71 -22.02
CA ASP A 859 18.00 -21.56 -23.12
C ASP A 859 16.74 -22.35 -22.73
N GLU A 860 16.74 -22.93 -21.53
CA GLU A 860 15.59 -23.64 -20.98
C GLU A 860 14.47 -22.64 -20.69
N GLY A 861 14.78 -21.50 -20.09
CA GLY A 861 13.83 -20.40 -19.87
C GLY A 861 13.16 -19.92 -21.15
N ARG A 862 13.89 -19.73 -22.25
CA ARG A 862 13.32 -19.35 -23.55
C ARG A 862 12.41 -20.41 -24.16
N ARG A 863 12.76 -21.70 -23.99
CA ARG A 863 11.89 -22.81 -24.39
C ARG A 863 10.58 -22.79 -23.59
N ARG A 864 10.66 -22.63 -22.26
CA ARG A 864 9.48 -22.51 -21.40
C ARG A 864 8.63 -21.28 -21.70
N ALA A 865 9.26 -20.16 -22.03
CA ALA A 865 8.57 -18.94 -22.45
C ALA A 865 7.66 -19.20 -23.65
N ARG A 866 8.18 -19.91 -24.66
CA ARG A 866 7.42 -20.30 -25.85
C ARG A 866 6.26 -21.23 -25.50
N GLU A 867 6.49 -22.24 -24.66
CA GLU A 867 5.45 -23.18 -24.22
C GLU A 867 4.29 -22.46 -23.54
N ILE A 868 4.57 -21.56 -22.60
CA ILE A 868 3.52 -20.79 -21.89
C ILE A 868 2.75 -19.90 -22.87
N ALA A 869 3.44 -19.25 -23.82
CA ALA A 869 2.80 -18.41 -24.82
C ALA A 869 1.87 -19.23 -25.75
N GLU A 870 2.32 -20.39 -26.21
CA GLU A 870 1.53 -21.29 -27.06
C GLU A 870 0.31 -21.87 -26.31
N GLU A 871 0.49 -22.27 -25.05
CA GLU A 871 -0.59 -22.75 -24.18
C GLU A 871 -1.63 -21.65 -23.91
N GLY A 872 -1.18 -20.43 -23.57
CA GLY A 872 -2.06 -19.27 -23.37
C GLY A 872 -2.88 -18.95 -24.62
N ARG A 873 -2.24 -19.00 -25.80
CA ARG A 873 -2.88 -18.80 -27.10
C ARG A 873 -3.90 -19.87 -27.41
N ALA A 874 -3.53 -21.14 -27.26
CA ALA A 874 -4.41 -22.27 -27.52
C ALA A 874 -5.65 -22.24 -26.61
N TRP A 875 -5.47 -21.93 -25.33
CA TRP A 875 -6.57 -21.81 -24.38
C TRP A 875 -7.46 -20.59 -24.65
N ALA A 876 -6.88 -19.43 -24.95
CA ALA A 876 -7.65 -18.23 -25.27
C ALA A 876 -8.54 -18.41 -26.52
N ALA A 877 -8.07 -19.17 -27.51
CA ALA A 877 -8.87 -19.51 -28.70
C ALA A 877 -10.04 -20.47 -28.41
N LYS A 878 -10.02 -21.15 -27.26
CA LYS A 878 -11.01 -22.16 -26.87
C LYS A 878 -11.99 -21.69 -25.80
N ALA A 879 -11.53 -20.90 -24.83
CA ALA A 879 -12.26 -20.59 -23.60
C ALA A 879 -12.55 -19.10 -23.37
N LEU A 880 -12.01 -18.21 -24.23
CA LEU A 880 -12.14 -16.75 -24.13
C LEU A 880 -12.73 -16.12 -25.40
N ARG A 881 -13.64 -16.84 -26.08
CA ARG A 881 -14.33 -16.37 -27.28
C ARG A 881 -15.57 -15.55 -26.92
N ARG A 882 -16.19 -14.91 -27.92
CA ARG A 882 -17.46 -14.19 -27.73
C ARG A 882 -18.58 -15.14 -27.30
N GLU A 883 -18.57 -16.36 -27.81
CA GLU A 883 -19.50 -17.42 -27.43
C GLU A 883 -19.34 -17.80 -25.96
N ASP A 884 -18.10 -17.90 -25.45
CA ASP A 884 -17.84 -18.22 -24.05
C ASP A 884 -18.30 -17.09 -23.11
N MET A 885 -18.20 -15.83 -23.55
CA MET A 885 -18.79 -14.68 -22.84
C MET A 885 -20.31 -14.79 -22.76
N ARG A 886 -20.99 -15.16 -23.85
CA ARG A 886 -22.45 -15.36 -23.87
C ARG A 886 -22.86 -16.53 -22.98
N VAL A 887 -22.14 -17.65 -23.01
CA VAL A 887 -22.39 -18.80 -22.12
C VAL A 887 -22.28 -18.39 -20.64
N TYR A 888 -21.27 -17.59 -20.29
CA TYR A 888 -21.11 -17.05 -18.94
C TYR A 888 -22.26 -16.11 -18.57
N MET A 889 -22.60 -15.17 -19.46
CA MET A 889 -23.67 -14.19 -19.22
C MET A 889 -25.04 -14.85 -19.12
N PHE A 890 -25.32 -15.86 -19.94
CA PHE A 890 -26.56 -16.64 -19.87
C PHE A 890 -26.67 -17.37 -18.53
N ARG A 891 -25.60 -18.06 -18.10
CA ARG A 891 -25.60 -18.69 -16.77
C ARG A 891 -25.84 -17.68 -15.67
N LEU A 892 -25.11 -16.56 -15.68
CA LEU A 892 -25.22 -15.50 -14.69
C LEU A 892 -26.64 -14.95 -14.59
N LEU A 893 -27.30 -14.68 -15.72
CA LEU A 893 -28.64 -14.10 -15.73
C LEU A 893 -29.72 -15.09 -15.31
N LEU A 894 -29.57 -16.39 -15.58
CA LEU A 894 -30.47 -17.40 -14.99
C LEU A 894 -30.37 -17.45 -13.47
N GLU A 895 -29.14 -17.41 -12.95
CA GLU A 895 -28.91 -17.37 -11.50
C GLU A 895 -29.45 -16.08 -10.88
N TRP A 896 -29.20 -14.93 -11.51
CA TRP A 896 -29.67 -13.63 -11.04
C TRP A 896 -31.20 -13.54 -11.09
N GLY A 897 -31.81 -13.97 -12.19
CA GLY A 897 -33.26 -14.03 -12.36
C GLY A 897 -33.94 -14.79 -11.22
N ARG A 898 -33.35 -15.92 -10.79
CA ARG A 898 -33.81 -16.64 -9.60
C ARG A 898 -33.62 -15.80 -8.32
N VAL A 899 -32.46 -15.18 -8.10
CA VAL A 899 -32.17 -14.44 -6.85
C VAL A 899 -33.15 -13.29 -6.61
N VAL A 900 -33.58 -12.61 -7.67
CA VAL A 900 -34.50 -11.47 -7.60
C VAL A 900 -35.98 -11.86 -7.67
N ASP A 901 -36.32 -13.15 -7.73
CA ASP A 901 -37.69 -13.64 -7.69
C ASP A 901 -38.18 -13.83 -6.25
N ASP A 902 -39.42 -13.45 -5.94
CA ASP A 902 -40.01 -13.65 -4.61
C ASP A 902 -40.17 -15.15 -4.27
N ALA A 903 -40.32 -16.00 -5.29
CA ALA A 903 -40.40 -17.45 -5.18
C ALA A 903 -39.03 -18.15 -5.30
N ARG A 904 -37.90 -17.45 -5.15
CA ARG A 904 -36.54 -18.02 -5.33
C ARG A 904 -36.24 -19.32 -4.59
N GLU A 905 -36.90 -19.56 -3.46
CA GLU A 905 -36.76 -20.77 -2.64
C GLU A 905 -37.58 -21.94 -3.20
N GLU A 906 -38.40 -21.73 -4.22
CA GLU A 906 -39.21 -22.76 -4.89
C GLU A 906 -38.76 -22.96 -6.34
N LEU A 907 -37.99 -22.03 -6.91
CA LEU A 907 -37.51 -22.11 -8.28
C LEU A 907 -36.38 -23.13 -8.45
N GLY A 908 -36.46 -23.91 -9.52
CA GLY A 908 -35.36 -24.77 -9.95
C GLY A 908 -35.65 -25.56 -11.22
N PHE A 909 -34.69 -26.39 -11.61
CA PHE A 909 -34.79 -27.32 -12.72
C PHE A 909 -34.48 -28.75 -12.25
N SER A 910 -35.28 -29.72 -12.70
CA SER A 910 -35.05 -31.15 -12.51
C SER A 910 -35.22 -31.87 -13.84
N VAL A 911 -34.40 -32.90 -14.09
CA VAL A 911 -34.56 -33.77 -15.25
C VAL A 911 -35.86 -34.57 -15.09
N ALA A 912 -36.65 -34.66 -16.17
CA ALA A 912 -37.94 -35.34 -16.21
C ALA A 912 -37.83 -36.87 -16.25
#